data_AF-A0A3M2KS50-F1
#
_entry.id   AF-A0A3M2KS50-F1
#
_cell.length_a   1.000
_cell.length_b   1.000
_cell.length_c   1.000
_cell.angle_alpha   90.00
_cell.angle_beta   90.00
_cell.angle_gamma   90.00
#
_symmetry.space_group_name_H-M   'P 1'
#
loop_
_entity.id
_entity.type
_entity.pdbx_description
1 polymer ?
#
loop_
_entity_poly.entity_id
_entity_poly.type
_entity_poly.pdbx_seq_one_letter_code
_entity_poly.pdbx_strand_id
1 'polypeptide(L)'
;MKQLHLFWAPLPGYELLISRKARDAYQFDLTLFTTTGEVIFANLHAARLFAQKINEQRDLLHHPEQAVSAAEINALGLIHEIFHGLIARYRNEKKPEVFAEALEWLRERLSPEDLETALRRFLEEFPPLDVYLNRVDVERYLAGETAGIPHRQLVLEEMLLLWLENGNPAFGKYAELFDDTPLRENTAYLPLMEALDTFFEQQPPFGPPGEEVPLPRLLQLPAFTAPHSVVEQLQFIRRRWAPLLPADLYVKGELLLGEAFFQHWGAPPPPTPTHLLRAVDFLTEEQKARFHPGAGPAPTHVPEYTDEEPEQFSPDLHWMPRLVLIAKHTLVWLDQLSRTYRRPITRLDQIPDEELDTLARRGFTGLWLIGIWERSPASKKIKQLCGNPEAEASAYSIYDYRIADALGGEAALENLKQRCRQRGIRLGCDMVPNHMGIVSRWVYEHPNWFIQLPYSPFPSYTFNGPNLSEREDIGIYLEDHYYDRTDAAVVFKWVNFRTGETRYIYHGNDGTSTPWNDTAQLDYTNPEVREAVIGLILDVARKFPIIRFDAAMTLTRKHYHRLWFPEPGSGGDIPSRAEYGLTRAEFNARMPREFWREVVDRVAEEGLDTLLLAEAFWLMEGYFVRTLGMHRVYNSAFMNMLKNEENEKYRATLKKTLEFDPEILKRFVNFMNNPDEETAIQQFGDGDKYFGVCTLLATMPGLPMFGHGQIEGFREKYGMEYRRAYLNEQPNHYLIERHEREIFPLLKKRYLFAEVEHFLLYDFYTPGGTVNENVFAYSNRHGEERALVVFHNAFDDTRGWIRTSAAYTEKGEDGNARRLVQKSLGEGLALSADPHAYCIFRDHVTGLEYIHPCRSLWEQGMYMELGAYKYHVFTDFREVRDEAGDSYARLSASLNGRGVPDIEEALKELHLQPLHQALHGCLNTRMVGEFLRRWQRREEVDAADGRAEELEAACRAFSQVAAGLTGEATKEKIARVSDQMGRRVEAARRLEGARLQKHFPLPRSRNYRAALTFLDDVLHDR
;
A
#
# COMPACT_ATOMS: atom_id res chain seq x y z
N MET A 1 33.07 15.53 32.25
CA MET A 1 34.05 14.80 33.08
C MET A 1 33.97 15.17 34.56
N LYS A 2 34.28 16.41 35.00
CA LYS A 2 34.14 16.78 36.43
C LYS A 2 32.70 16.67 36.96
N GLN A 3 31.69 16.94 36.14
CA GLN A 3 30.28 16.79 36.54
C GLN A 3 29.85 15.33 36.76
N LEU A 4 30.29 14.35 35.97
CA LEU A 4 29.93 12.94 36.21
C LEU A 4 30.47 12.43 37.55
N HIS A 5 31.74 12.73 37.84
CA HIS A 5 32.36 12.40 39.12
C HIS A 5 31.78 13.16 40.32
N LEU A 6 31.05 14.27 40.09
CA LEU A 6 30.39 15.05 41.13
C LEU A 6 28.95 14.58 41.41
N PHE A 7 28.30 13.93 40.45
CA PHE A 7 26.92 13.45 40.61
C PHE A 7 26.86 12.00 41.07
N TRP A 8 27.68 11.11 40.50
CA TRP A 8 27.73 9.68 40.82
C TRP A 8 29.22 9.29 40.88
N ALA A 9 29.82 9.27 42.06
CA ALA A 9 31.11 8.57 42.23
C ALA A 9 30.89 7.09 41.88
N PRO A 10 31.89 6.38 41.31
CA PRO A 10 31.78 4.94 41.06
C PRO A 10 31.75 4.22 42.41
N LEU A 11 30.57 4.17 43.01
CA LEU A 11 30.24 3.19 44.02
C LEU A 11 30.06 1.84 43.29
N PRO A 12 30.38 0.70 43.93
CA PRO A 12 30.27 -0.61 43.31
C PRO A 12 28.85 -0.77 42.74
N GLY A 13 28.76 -1.23 41.49
CA GLY A 13 27.49 -1.27 40.75
C GLY A 13 26.41 -2.02 41.53
N TYR A 14 25.32 -1.32 41.84
CA TYR A 14 24.21 -1.82 42.63
C TYR A 14 23.06 -2.26 41.72
N GLU A 15 22.64 -3.53 41.78
CA GLU A 15 21.58 -4.11 40.94
C GLU A 15 20.79 -5.22 41.70
N LEU A 16 19.67 -5.73 41.16
CA LEU A 16 18.66 -6.53 41.88
C LEU A 16 19.22 -7.60 42.85
N LEU A 17 18.83 -7.54 44.13
CA LEU A 17 19.15 -8.52 45.17
C LEU A 17 18.50 -9.88 44.87
N ILE A 18 19.32 -10.93 44.77
CA ILE A 18 18.84 -12.32 44.59
C ILE A 18 19.23 -13.18 45.79
N SER A 19 18.25 -13.83 46.40
CA SER A 19 18.40 -14.74 47.53
C SER A 19 19.31 -15.92 47.20
N ARG A 20 20.07 -16.40 48.18
CA ARG A 20 20.87 -17.62 48.10
C ARG A 20 20.03 -18.79 47.58
N LYS A 21 18.81 -18.94 48.11
CA LYS A 21 17.86 -19.96 47.71
C LYS A 21 17.53 -19.91 46.23
N ALA A 22 17.28 -18.72 45.67
CA ALA A 22 17.02 -18.55 44.25
C ALA A 22 18.26 -18.82 43.39
N ARG A 23 19.45 -18.38 43.82
CA ARG A 23 20.72 -18.69 43.13
C ARG A 23 20.97 -20.20 43.07
N ASP A 24 20.78 -20.88 44.19
CA ASP A 24 20.97 -22.33 44.30
C ASP A 24 19.92 -23.10 43.50
N ALA A 25 18.67 -22.63 43.47
CA ALA A 25 17.60 -23.27 42.69
C ALA A 25 17.85 -23.14 41.19
N TYR A 26 18.04 -21.92 40.69
CA TYR A 26 18.05 -21.64 39.26
C TYR A 26 19.42 -21.72 38.59
N GLN A 27 20.51 -21.78 39.38
CA GLN A 27 21.88 -21.89 38.89
C GLN A 27 22.23 -20.80 37.86
N PHE A 28 21.93 -19.54 38.21
CA PHE A 28 22.21 -18.37 37.37
C PHE A 28 23.71 -18.26 37.04
N ASP A 29 24.03 -17.65 35.89
CA ASP A 29 25.42 -17.40 35.51
C ASP A 29 26.06 -16.41 36.50
N LEU A 30 27.12 -16.85 37.16
CA LEU A 30 27.83 -16.07 38.16
C LEU A 30 28.52 -14.84 37.57
N THR A 31 28.75 -14.76 36.25
CA THR A 31 29.27 -13.53 35.61
C THR A 31 28.25 -12.40 35.60
N LEU A 32 26.97 -12.71 35.83
CA LEU A 32 25.97 -11.71 36.06
C LEU A 32 26.11 -11.08 37.45
N PHE A 33 26.89 -11.63 38.40
CA PHE A 33 26.91 -11.13 39.77
C PHE A 33 28.13 -10.23 40.06
N THR A 34 27.90 -9.11 40.74
CA THR A 34 28.95 -8.21 41.25
C THR A 34 29.70 -8.83 42.43
N THR A 35 30.83 -8.24 42.83
CA THR A 35 31.56 -8.65 44.05
C THR A 35 30.70 -8.52 45.32
N THR A 36 29.74 -7.60 45.32
CA THR A 36 28.74 -7.35 46.36
C THR A 36 27.50 -8.26 46.25
N GLY A 37 27.41 -9.08 45.20
CA GLY A 37 26.40 -10.14 45.04
C GLY A 37 25.13 -9.73 44.30
N GLU A 38 25.10 -8.61 43.61
CA GLU A 38 23.96 -8.08 42.84
C GLU A 38 23.97 -8.56 41.38
N VAL A 39 22.82 -8.71 40.70
CA VAL A 39 22.76 -9.15 39.27
C VAL A 39 22.85 -8.00 38.28
N ILE A 40 23.92 -7.96 37.47
CA ILE A 40 24.16 -7.09 36.33
C ILE A 40 23.39 -7.53 35.07
N PHE A 41 22.42 -6.72 34.62
CA PHE A 41 21.88 -6.85 33.25
C PHE A 41 22.57 -5.89 32.28
N ALA A 42 23.79 -6.24 31.86
CA ALA A 42 24.59 -5.42 30.95
C ALA A 42 23.91 -5.16 29.58
N ASN A 43 22.93 -5.99 29.22
CA ASN A 43 22.07 -5.86 28.04
C ASN A 43 20.74 -6.61 28.25
N LEU A 44 19.77 -6.39 27.37
CA LEU A 44 18.45 -7.06 27.45
C LEU A 44 18.54 -8.57 27.19
N HIS A 45 19.58 -9.03 26.47
CA HIS A 45 19.85 -10.45 26.28
C HIS A 45 20.13 -11.18 27.61
N ALA A 46 20.89 -10.57 28.53
CA ALA A 46 21.13 -11.11 29.87
C ALA A 46 19.82 -11.28 30.66
N ALA A 47 18.89 -10.32 30.55
CA ALA A 47 17.56 -10.43 31.17
C ALA A 47 16.73 -11.58 30.58
N ARG A 48 16.82 -11.81 29.26
CA ARG A 48 16.17 -12.97 28.60
C ARG A 48 16.75 -14.30 29.09
N LEU A 49 18.07 -14.41 29.23
CA LEU A 49 18.72 -15.62 29.76
C LEU A 49 18.33 -15.90 31.22
N PHE A 50 18.27 -14.85 32.05
CA PHE A 50 17.87 -14.97 33.45
C PHE A 50 16.40 -15.41 33.59
N ALA A 51 15.49 -14.79 32.83
CA ALA A 51 14.09 -15.19 32.79
C ALA A 51 13.92 -16.63 32.29
N GLN A 52 14.69 -17.04 31.27
CA GLN A 52 14.67 -18.42 30.76
C GLN A 52 15.05 -19.42 31.85
N LYS A 53 16.11 -19.17 32.64
CA LYS A 53 16.54 -20.10 33.71
C LYS A 53 15.45 -20.37 34.75
N ILE A 54 14.66 -19.34 35.06
CA ILE A 54 13.50 -19.49 35.96
C ILE A 54 12.41 -20.32 35.26
N ASN A 55 12.07 -19.94 34.03
CA ASN A 55 11.01 -20.58 33.25
C ASN A 55 11.31 -22.05 32.91
N GLU A 56 12.58 -22.45 32.78
CA GLU A 56 13.02 -23.84 32.57
C GLU A 56 12.68 -24.76 33.75
N GLN A 57 12.52 -24.22 34.96
CA GLN A 57 12.19 -25.00 36.16
C GLN A 57 10.71 -24.90 36.57
N ARG A 58 9.94 -23.99 35.96
CA ARG A 58 8.50 -23.81 36.23
C ARG A 58 7.66 -24.72 35.34
N ASP A 59 6.53 -25.20 35.87
CA ASP A 59 5.56 -25.97 35.09
C ASP A 59 4.65 -25.03 34.26
N LEU A 60 5.22 -24.46 33.21
CA LEU A 60 4.50 -23.53 32.33
C LEU A 60 3.49 -24.22 31.40
N LEU A 61 3.52 -25.55 31.31
CA LEU A 61 2.55 -26.33 30.54
C LEU A 61 1.17 -26.31 31.20
N HIS A 62 1.13 -26.46 32.53
CA HIS A 62 -0.12 -26.42 33.29
C HIS A 62 -0.41 -25.03 33.87
N HIS A 63 0.61 -24.21 34.09
CA HIS A 63 0.52 -22.88 34.70
C HIS A 63 1.24 -21.80 33.88
N PRO A 64 0.77 -21.49 32.65
CA PRO A 64 1.40 -20.49 31.79
C PRO A 64 1.43 -19.08 32.40
N GLU A 65 0.51 -18.76 33.30
CA GLU A 65 0.48 -17.50 34.05
C GLU A 65 1.72 -17.29 34.94
N GLN A 66 2.42 -18.38 35.28
CA GLN A 66 3.65 -18.33 36.06
C GLN A 66 4.89 -17.98 35.21
N ALA A 67 4.77 -17.80 33.89
CA ALA A 67 5.91 -17.44 33.06
C ALA A 67 6.51 -16.09 33.46
N VAL A 68 7.81 -16.05 33.75
CA VAL A 68 8.57 -14.83 34.05
C VAL A 68 8.85 -14.06 32.78
N SER A 69 8.54 -12.75 32.80
CA SER A 69 8.83 -11.82 31.70
C SER A 69 10.26 -11.29 31.82
N ALA A 70 11.00 -11.32 30.72
CA ALA A 70 12.36 -10.78 30.68
C ALA A 70 12.35 -9.25 30.82
N ALA A 71 11.35 -8.58 30.24
CA ALA A 71 11.21 -7.13 30.32
C ALA A 71 10.82 -6.66 31.73
N GLU A 72 9.97 -7.40 32.44
CA GLU A 72 9.66 -7.12 33.84
C GLU A 72 10.90 -7.30 34.73
N ILE A 73 11.66 -8.39 34.57
CA ILE A 73 12.92 -8.60 35.31
C ILE A 73 13.92 -7.46 35.08
N ASN A 74 14.09 -7.02 33.84
CA ASN A 74 14.95 -5.87 33.52
C ASN A 74 14.44 -4.58 34.20
N ALA A 75 13.13 -4.37 34.20
CA ALA A 75 12.51 -3.22 34.85
C ALA A 75 12.67 -3.22 36.37
N LEU A 76 12.56 -4.39 37.02
CA LEU A 76 12.83 -4.56 38.46
C LEU A 76 14.27 -4.14 38.78
N GLY A 77 15.25 -4.66 38.04
CA GLY A 77 16.66 -4.30 38.22
C GLY A 77 16.92 -2.80 38.01
N LEU A 78 16.29 -2.20 37.00
CA LEU A 78 16.43 -0.77 36.73
C LEU A 78 15.82 0.12 37.82
N ILE A 79 14.68 -0.27 38.41
CA ILE A 79 14.09 0.45 39.54
C ILE A 79 15.02 0.39 40.75
N HIS A 80 15.56 -0.79 41.04
CA HIS A 80 16.50 -1.01 42.13
C HIS A 80 17.77 -0.15 41.98
N GLU A 81 18.38 -0.15 40.79
CA GLU A 81 19.56 0.67 40.47
C GLU A 81 19.26 2.17 40.65
N ILE A 82 18.08 2.63 40.22
CA ILE A 82 17.64 4.02 40.42
C ILE A 82 17.53 4.36 41.91
N PHE A 83 17.03 3.43 42.74
CA PHE A 83 16.92 3.65 44.18
C PHE A 83 18.29 3.84 44.84
N HIS A 84 19.26 2.98 44.54
CA HIS A 84 20.65 3.20 44.97
C HIS A 84 21.21 4.52 44.50
N GLY A 85 20.98 4.87 43.24
CA GLY A 85 21.37 6.16 42.67
C GLY A 85 20.84 7.35 43.46
N LEU A 86 19.57 7.29 43.88
CA LEU A 86 18.94 8.32 44.70
C LEU A 86 19.49 8.35 46.13
N ILE A 87 19.76 7.19 46.73
CA ILE A 87 20.38 7.08 48.06
C ILE A 87 21.79 7.66 48.05
N ALA A 88 22.62 7.30 47.06
CA ALA A 88 23.97 7.84 46.88
C ALA A 88 23.93 9.36 46.69
N ARG A 89 23.00 9.86 45.87
CA ARG A 89 22.82 11.29 45.67
C ARG A 89 22.37 12.00 46.95
N TYR A 90 21.49 11.39 47.74
CA TYR A 90 21.08 11.90 49.04
C TYR A 90 22.26 12.03 50.01
N ARG A 91 23.12 10.99 50.07
CA ARG A 91 24.35 11.00 50.87
C ARG A 91 25.26 12.16 50.45
N ASN A 92 25.45 12.34 49.15
CA ASN A 92 26.34 13.38 48.62
C ASN A 92 25.80 14.81 48.80
N GLU A 93 24.49 15.03 48.58
CA GLU A 93 23.91 16.38 48.53
C GLU A 93 23.32 16.86 49.86
N LYS A 94 22.85 15.94 50.72
CA LYS A 94 22.09 16.28 51.92
C LYS A 94 22.76 15.81 53.21
N LYS A 95 23.20 14.55 53.28
CA LYS A 95 23.64 13.93 54.53
C LYS A 95 24.66 12.78 54.32
N PRO A 96 25.97 13.08 54.25
CA PRO A 96 27.01 12.09 53.93
C PRO A 96 27.08 10.88 54.86
N GLU A 97 26.90 11.10 56.17
CA GLU A 97 27.02 10.08 57.21
C GLU A 97 25.67 9.44 57.59
N VAL A 98 24.63 9.55 56.76
CA VAL A 98 23.26 9.15 57.13
C VAL A 98 23.15 7.70 57.60
N PHE A 99 23.82 6.74 56.94
CA PHE A 99 23.77 5.33 57.34
C PHE A 99 24.66 5.02 58.54
N ALA A 100 25.73 5.80 58.76
CA ALA A 100 26.51 5.71 59.99
C ALA A 100 25.66 6.16 61.19
N GLU A 101 24.98 7.30 61.05
CA GLU A 101 24.04 7.82 62.05
C GLU A 101 22.83 6.90 62.26
N ALA A 102 22.32 6.27 61.19
CA ALA A 102 21.24 5.29 61.28
C ALA A 102 21.66 4.04 62.05
N LEU A 103 22.88 3.52 61.83
CA LEU A 103 23.40 2.38 62.60
C LEU A 103 23.52 2.72 64.10
N GLU A 104 24.02 3.89 64.45
CA GLU A 104 24.09 4.33 65.85
C GLU A 104 22.69 4.52 66.46
N TRP A 105 21.76 5.11 65.71
CA TRP A 105 20.36 5.25 66.12
C TRP A 105 19.68 3.91 66.40
N LEU A 106 19.95 2.91 65.56
CA LEU A 106 19.44 1.55 65.75
C LEU A 106 20.08 0.88 66.97
N ARG A 107 21.38 1.08 67.21
CA ARG A 107 22.08 0.57 68.40
C ARG A 107 21.55 1.14 69.72
N GLU A 108 21.06 2.39 69.70
CA GLU A 108 20.48 3.03 70.89
C GLU A 108 19.04 2.54 71.19
N ARG A 109 18.30 2.11 70.17
CA ARG A 109 16.87 1.72 70.28
C ARG A 109 16.63 0.22 70.35
N LEU A 110 17.50 -0.57 69.72
CA LEU A 110 17.46 -2.03 69.70
C LEU A 110 18.59 -2.58 70.57
N SER A 111 18.52 -3.86 70.93
CA SER A 111 19.68 -4.48 71.57
C SER A 111 20.82 -4.62 70.54
N PRO A 112 22.10 -4.37 70.90
CA PRO A 112 23.23 -4.55 69.98
C PRO A 112 23.32 -5.97 69.39
N GLU A 113 22.87 -6.97 70.15
CA GLU A 113 22.84 -8.38 69.73
C GLU A 113 21.77 -8.63 68.66
N ASP A 114 20.60 -8.00 68.77
CA ASP A 114 19.53 -8.12 67.78
C ASP A 114 19.93 -7.49 66.43
N LEU A 115 20.58 -6.32 66.45
CA LEU A 115 21.06 -5.65 65.25
C LEU A 115 22.14 -6.48 64.54
N GLU A 116 23.17 -6.93 65.25
CA GLU A 116 24.25 -7.74 64.62
C GLU A 116 23.71 -9.10 64.15
N THR A 117 22.73 -9.69 64.84
CA THR A 117 22.05 -10.92 64.37
C THR A 117 21.30 -10.69 63.07
N ALA A 118 20.58 -9.56 62.93
CA ALA A 118 19.88 -9.21 61.70
C ALA A 118 20.86 -8.99 60.52
N LEU A 119 21.96 -8.25 60.75
CA LEU A 119 22.99 -8.02 59.73
C LEU A 119 23.68 -9.33 59.28
N ARG A 120 24.00 -10.22 60.23
CA ARG A 120 24.56 -11.55 59.91
C ARG A 120 23.58 -12.38 59.10
N ARG A 121 22.33 -12.47 59.56
CA ARG A 121 21.31 -13.29 58.90
C ARG A 121 21.01 -12.77 57.49
N PHE A 122 21.01 -11.45 57.30
CA PHE A 122 20.88 -10.86 55.97
C PHE A 122 21.96 -11.38 55.02
N LEU A 123 23.23 -11.37 55.42
CA LEU A 123 24.34 -11.87 54.59
C LEU A 123 24.33 -13.39 54.38
N GLU A 124 23.66 -14.16 55.24
CA GLU A 124 23.44 -15.60 55.02
C GLU A 124 22.42 -15.84 53.90
N GLU A 125 21.32 -15.07 53.91
CA GLU A 125 20.21 -15.18 52.95
C GLU A 125 20.51 -14.47 51.62
N PHE A 126 21.17 -13.31 51.66
CA PHE A 126 21.55 -12.46 50.54
C PHE A 126 23.08 -12.24 50.52
N PRO A 127 23.86 -13.31 50.29
CA PRO A 127 25.31 -13.24 50.36
C PRO A 127 25.90 -12.46 49.19
N PRO A 128 26.85 -11.55 49.46
CA PRO A 128 27.80 -11.06 48.47
C PRO A 128 28.49 -12.20 47.76
N LEU A 129 28.93 -12.00 46.51
CA LEU A 129 29.46 -13.10 45.69
C LEU A 129 30.66 -13.81 46.37
N ASP A 130 31.55 -13.06 47.01
CA ASP A 130 32.68 -13.65 47.74
C ASP A 130 32.24 -14.44 48.99
N VAL A 131 31.13 -14.06 49.63
CA VAL A 131 30.53 -14.81 50.75
C VAL A 131 29.80 -16.05 50.24
N TYR A 132 29.08 -15.93 49.12
CA TYR A 132 28.37 -17.03 48.45
C TYR A 132 29.35 -18.13 48.00
N LEU A 133 30.49 -17.74 47.42
CA LEU A 133 31.55 -18.62 46.96
C LEU A 133 32.49 -19.12 48.09
N ASN A 134 32.20 -18.80 49.35
CA ASN A 134 33.01 -19.15 50.52
C ASN A 134 34.48 -18.65 50.44
N ARG A 135 34.71 -17.51 49.77
CA ARG A 135 36.04 -16.85 49.71
C ARG A 135 36.30 -16.00 50.95
N VAL A 136 35.24 -15.43 51.52
CA VAL A 136 35.26 -14.64 52.77
C VAL A 136 34.08 -15.08 53.64
N ASP A 137 34.28 -15.23 54.94
CA ASP A 137 33.18 -15.51 55.88
C ASP A 137 32.39 -14.24 56.24
N VAL A 138 31.18 -14.41 56.78
CA VAL A 138 30.24 -13.30 57.07
C VAL A 138 30.85 -12.27 58.04
N GLU A 139 31.55 -12.72 59.08
CA GLU A 139 32.13 -11.82 60.10
C GLU A 139 33.25 -10.98 59.53
N ARG A 140 34.12 -11.60 58.74
CA ARG A 140 35.21 -10.95 58.05
C ARG A 140 34.69 -9.98 57.00
N TYR A 141 33.59 -10.31 56.32
CA TYR A 141 32.93 -9.38 55.42
C TYR A 141 32.38 -8.18 56.20
N LEU A 142 31.58 -8.37 57.26
CA LEU A 142 31.02 -7.26 58.03
C LEU A 142 32.07 -6.30 58.61
N ALA A 143 33.25 -6.80 58.98
CA ALA A 143 34.38 -6.01 59.47
C ALA A 143 35.14 -5.23 58.37
N GLY A 144 34.83 -5.49 57.09
CA GLY A 144 35.47 -4.85 55.95
C GLY A 144 34.82 -3.54 55.51
N GLU A 145 35.39 -2.98 54.45
CA GLU A 145 34.88 -1.82 53.73
C GLU A 145 35.11 -1.99 52.23
N THR A 146 34.23 -1.38 51.44
CA THR A 146 34.37 -1.30 49.98
C THR A 146 34.25 0.16 49.57
N ALA A 147 35.18 0.63 48.73
CA ALA A 147 35.25 2.02 48.29
C ALA A 147 35.23 3.06 49.43
N GLY A 148 35.79 2.71 50.60
CA GLY A 148 35.82 3.56 51.80
C GLY A 148 34.51 3.61 52.59
N ILE A 149 33.53 2.76 52.26
CA ILE A 149 32.27 2.62 53.00
C ILE A 149 32.30 1.31 53.81
N PRO A 150 32.09 1.37 55.13
CA PRO A 150 31.97 0.16 55.96
C PRO A 150 30.86 -0.76 55.48
N HIS A 151 31.13 -2.06 55.38
CA HIS A 151 30.13 -3.02 54.86
C HIS A 151 28.84 -3.05 55.68
N ARG A 152 28.88 -2.73 56.98
CA ARG A 152 27.67 -2.58 57.81
C ARG A 152 26.70 -1.50 57.28
N GLN A 153 27.23 -0.41 56.72
CA GLN A 153 26.39 0.63 56.12
C GLN A 153 25.78 0.16 54.80
N LEU A 154 26.56 -0.56 53.98
CA LEU A 154 26.07 -1.15 52.74
C LEU A 154 24.96 -2.17 53.03
N VAL A 155 25.17 -3.08 53.97
CA VAL A 155 24.14 -4.06 54.38
C VAL A 155 22.88 -3.39 54.89
N LEU A 156 22.98 -2.29 55.63
CA LEU A 156 21.82 -1.54 56.10
C LEU A 156 21.05 -0.88 54.95
N GLU A 157 21.76 -0.36 53.95
CA GLU A 157 21.18 0.16 52.70
C GLU A 157 20.43 -0.93 51.94
N GLU A 158 21.05 -2.11 51.75
CA GLU A 158 20.42 -3.26 51.10
C GLU A 158 19.18 -3.77 51.85
N MET A 159 19.23 -3.83 53.18
CA MET A 159 18.07 -4.22 54.00
C MET A 159 16.90 -3.27 53.82
N LEU A 160 17.16 -1.95 53.67
CA LEU A 160 16.11 -0.97 53.40
C LEU A 160 15.49 -1.22 52.02
N LEU A 161 16.28 -1.49 50.99
CA LEU A 161 15.77 -1.77 49.66
C LEU A 161 15.01 -3.09 49.57
N LEU A 162 15.51 -4.14 50.23
CA LEU A 162 14.81 -5.42 50.36
C LEU A 162 13.41 -5.24 50.95
N TRP A 163 13.28 -4.38 51.98
CA TRP A 163 11.99 -4.05 52.58
C TRP A 163 11.07 -3.31 51.59
N LEU A 164 11.61 -2.38 50.80
CA LEU A 164 10.85 -1.67 49.76
C LEU A 164 10.36 -2.60 48.64
N GLU A 165 11.19 -3.56 48.23
CA GLU A 165 10.86 -4.55 47.19
C GLU A 165 9.74 -5.49 47.65
N ASN A 166 9.83 -6.03 48.87
CA ASN A 166 8.78 -6.86 49.46
C ASN A 166 7.49 -6.07 49.73
N GLY A 167 7.60 -4.76 49.94
CA GLY A 167 6.47 -3.83 50.06
C GLY A 167 5.80 -3.44 48.74
N ASN A 168 6.38 -3.78 47.58
CA ASN A 168 5.88 -3.39 46.26
C ASN A 168 4.97 -4.49 45.66
N PRO A 169 3.64 -4.28 45.55
CA PRO A 169 2.75 -5.35 45.09
C PRO A 169 2.99 -5.76 43.63
N ALA A 170 3.57 -4.89 42.80
CA ALA A 170 3.91 -5.20 41.41
C ALA A 170 5.07 -6.20 41.30
N PHE A 171 5.86 -6.34 42.36
CA PHE A 171 7.01 -7.24 42.42
C PHE A 171 6.60 -8.64 42.92
N GLY A 172 5.36 -8.84 43.37
CA GLY A 172 4.92 -10.08 44.04
C GLY A 172 5.10 -11.38 43.24
N LYS A 173 5.05 -11.33 41.89
CA LYS A 173 5.32 -12.49 41.02
C LYS A 173 6.77 -12.99 41.11
N TYR A 174 7.66 -12.13 41.57
CA TYR A 174 9.10 -12.32 41.67
C TYR A 174 9.58 -12.49 43.12
N ALA A 175 8.66 -12.58 44.09
CA ALA A 175 8.98 -12.59 45.52
C ALA A 175 10.02 -13.65 45.93
N GLU A 176 10.08 -14.79 45.25
CA GLU A 176 11.09 -15.82 45.50
C GLU A 176 12.55 -15.36 45.30
N LEU A 177 12.75 -14.32 44.48
CA LEU A 177 14.07 -13.74 44.24
C LEU A 177 14.54 -12.94 45.45
N PHE A 178 13.64 -12.36 46.24
CA PHE A 178 13.96 -11.45 47.35
C PHE A 178 13.10 -11.71 48.61
N ASP A 179 12.80 -12.97 48.90
CA ASP A 179 11.97 -13.36 50.04
C ASP A 179 12.61 -12.98 51.39
N ASP A 180 11.97 -12.05 52.12
CA ASP A 180 12.42 -11.57 53.43
C ASP A 180 11.84 -12.33 54.62
N THR A 181 11.02 -13.37 54.38
CA THR A 181 10.37 -14.17 55.44
C THR A 181 11.36 -14.69 56.49
N PRO A 182 12.55 -15.23 56.13
CA PRO A 182 13.52 -15.70 57.12
C PRO A 182 14.03 -14.59 58.05
N LEU A 183 14.13 -13.35 57.57
CA LEU A 183 14.54 -12.20 58.38
C LEU A 183 13.42 -11.76 59.32
N ARG A 184 12.18 -11.73 58.82
CA ARG A 184 11.00 -11.34 59.60
C ARG A 184 10.69 -12.30 60.74
N GLU A 185 10.86 -13.60 60.53
CA GLU A 185 10.53 -14.63 61.51
C GLU A 185 11.64 -14.87 62.54
N ASN A 186 12.91 -14.67 62.16
CA ASN A 186 14.05 -15.12 62.97
C ASN A 186 14.94 -13.98 63.51
N THR A 187 14.62 -12.72 63.22
CA THR A 187 15.43 -11.56 63.66
C THR A 187 14.56 -10.36 64.03
N ALA A 188 15.17 -9.28 64.56
CA ALA A 188 14.49 -8.01 64.83
C ALA A 188 14.27 -7.14 63.57
N TYR A 189 14.13 -7.74 62.39
CA TYR A 189 14.04 -7.04 61.10
C TYR A 189 12.89 -6.03 61.01
N LEU A 190 11.67 -6.41 61.44
CA LEU A 190 10.52 -5.48 61.43
C LEU A 190 10.71 -4.29 62.39
N PRO A 191 11.07 -4.50 63.67
CA PRO A 191 11.44 -3.39 64.56
C PRO A 191 12.56 -2.49 64.02
N LEU A 192 13.52 -3.07 63.29
CA LEU A 192 14.62 -2.34 62.67
C LEU A 192 14.10 -1.42 61.54
N MET A 193 13.23 -1.92 60.67
CA MET A 193 12.61 -1.10 59.61
C MET A 193 11.73 0.02 60.19
N GLU A 194 10.92 -0.25 61.23
CA GLU A 194 10.10 0.79 61.91
C GLU A 194 10.98 1.88 62.55
N ALA A 195 12.11 1.50 63.15
CA ALA A 195 13.06 2.43 63.74
C ALA A 195 13.82 3.24 62.69
N LEU A 196 14.12 2.65 61.52
CA LEU A 196 14.69 3.35 60.37
C LEU A 196 13.71 4.35 59.76
N ASP A 197 12.44 4.00 59.59
CA ASP A 197 11.42 4.95 59.11
C ASP A 197 11.35 6.18 60.04
N THR A 198 11.30 5.95 61.35
CA THR A 198 11.30 7.02 62.36
C THR A 198 12.58 7.88 62.31
N PHE A 199 13.73 7.27 61.99
CA PHE A 199 15.00 7.98 61.82
C PHE A 199 14.96 8.90 60.60
N PHE A 200 14.53 8.38 59.45
CA PHE A 200 14.50 9.11 58.18
C PHE A 200 13.45 10.23 58.15
N GLU A 201 12.38 10.13 58.94
CA GLU A 201 11.42 11.24 59.16
C GLU A 201 12.07 12.49 59.77
N GLN A 202 13.17 12.33 60.51
CA GLN A 202 13.91 13.43 61.16
C GLN A 202 15.07 13.96 60.29
N GLN A 203 15.32 13.34 59.14
CA GLN A 203 16.39 13.75 58.23
C GLN A 203 15.90 14.77 57.20
N PRO A 204 16.81 15.54 56.57
CA PRO A 204 16.41 16.47 55.51
C PRO A 204 15.63 15.77 54.38
N PRO A 205 14.52 16.35 53.89
CA PRO A 205 13.76 15.75 52.80
C PRO A 205 14.51 15.81 51.46
N PHE A 206 14.12 14.94 50.53
CA PHE A 206 14.74 14.77 49.21
C PHE A 206 13.69 14.47 48.14
N GLY A 207 14.00 14.82 46.90
CA GLY A 207 13.07 14.62 45.78
C GLY A 207 13.15 15.75 44.74
N PRO A 208 12.25 15.74 43.75
CA PRO A 208 12.14 16.82 42.79
C PRO A 208 11.80 18.15 43.48
N PRO A 209 12.22 19.30 42.92
CA PRO A 209 11.93 20.61 43.52
C PRO A 209 10.43 20.81 43.77
N GLY A 210 10.04 21.06 45.03
CA GLY A 210 8.64 21.27 45.43
C GLY A 210 7.87 20.01 45.83
N GLU A 211 8.50 18.82 45.79
CA GLU A 211 7.96 17.55 46.28
C GLU A 211 8.93 16.79 47.19
N GLU A 212 9.77 17.51 47.91
CA GLU A 212 10.74 16.88 48.79
C GLU A 212 10.03 16.17 49.95
N VAL A 213 10.31 14.87 50.13
CA VAL A 213 9.77 14.01 51.18
C VAL A 213 10.90 13.21 51.85
N PRO A 214 10.69 12.56 53.01
CA PRO A 214 11.70 11.66 53.58
C PRO A 214 12.15 10.58 52.58
N LEU A 215 13.42 10.17 52.65
CA LEU A 215 14.04 9.30 51.64
C LEU A 215 13.28 7.97 51.42
N PRO A 216 12.91 7.17 52.46
CA PRO A 216 12.12 5.96 52.25
C PRO A 216 10.78 6.24 51.57
N ARG A 217 10.10 7.34 51.94
CA ARG A 217 8.83 7.74 51.33
C ARG A 217 8.99 8.11 49.86
N LEU A 218 10.09 8.78 49.50
CA LEU A 218 10.42 9.10 48.10
C LEU A 218 10.51 7.81 47.28
N LEU A 219 11.30 6.84 47.75
CA LEU A 219 11.53 5.57 47.06
C LEU A 219 10.24 4.73 46.91
N GLN A 220 9.28 4.85 47.84
CA GLN A 220 7.99 4.18 47.74
C GLN A 220 6.97 4.83 46.78
N LEU A 221 7.16 6.10 46.36
CA LEU A 221 6.18 6.82 45.54
C LEU A 221 5.77 6.09 44.24
N PRO A 222 6.67 5.44 43.48
CA PRO A 222 6.27 4.68 42.30
C PRO A 222 5.29 3.56 42.67
N ALA A 223 5.62 2.76 43.69
CA ALA A 223 4.78 1.65 44.15
C ALA A 223 3.42 2.14 44.71
N PHE A 224 3.36 3.29 45.38
CA PHE A 224 2.07 3.86 45.82
C PHE A 224 1.21 4.37 44.67
N THR A 225 1.82 4.95 43.64
CA THR A 225 1.09 5.54 42.52
C THR A 225 0.59 4.47 41.54
N ALA A 226 1.39 3.42 41.34
CA ALA A 226 1.10 2.31 40.43
C ALA A 226 1.40 0.95 41.09
N PRO A 227 0.57 0.52 42.06
CA PRO A 227 0.88 -0.62 42.93
C PRO A 227 0.92 -1.98 42.22
N HIS A 228 0.31 -2.10 41.04
CA HIS A 228 0.18 -3.39 40.34
C HIS A 228 0.80 -3.37 38.93
N SER A 229 1.58 -2.35 38.57
CA SER A 229 2.15 -2.21 37.23
C SER A 229 3.57 -1.66 37.27
N VAL A 230 4.56 -2.53 37.02
CA VAL A 230 5.96 -2.15 36.90
C VAL A 230 6.17 -1.16 35.75
N VAL A 231 5.43 -1.31 34.65
CA VAL A 231 5.46 -0.40 33.50
C VAL A 231 5.08 1.02 33.93
N GLU A 232 3.99 1.18 34.68
CA GLU A 232 3.53 2.48 35.17
C GLU A 232 4.48 3.07 36.21
N GLN A 233 5.13 2.24 37.04
CA GLN A 233 6.19 2.68 37.96
C GLN A 233 7.40 3.27 37.21
N LEU A 234 7.88 2.61 36.15
CA LEU A 234 8.95 3.15 35.31
C LEU A 234 8.52 4.44 34.60
N GLN A 235 7.27 4.53 34.14
CA GLN A 235 6.75 5.76 33.54
C GLN A 235 6.64 6.90 34.55
N PHE A 236 6.27 6.61 35.79
CA PHE A 236 6.28 7.57 36.90
C PHE A 236 7.70 8.10 37.13
N ILE A 237 8.68 7.21 37.28
CA ILE A 237 10.09 7.57 37.48
C ILE A 237 10.59 8.44 36.31
N ARG A 238 10.35 8.01 35.07
CA ARG A 238 10.76 8.76 33.87
C ARG A 238 10.19 10.17 33.84
N ARG A 239 8.89 10.34 34.14
CA ARG A 239 8.23 11.65 34.05
C ARG A 239 8.56 12.54 35.23
N ARG A 240 8.64 11.96 36.43
CA ARG A 240 8.69 12.71 37.69
C ARG A 240 10.09 12.91 38.23
N TRP A 241 10.96 11.92 38.04
CA TRP A 241 12.32 11.91 38.56
C TRP A 241 13.37 12.21 37.49
N ALA A 242 12.97 12.57 36.26
CA ALA A 242 13.91 13.04 35.23
C ALA A 242 14.94 14.09 35.73
N PRO A 243 14.59 15.07 36.58
CA PRO A 243 15.58 16.03 37.14
C PRO A 243 16.57 15.41 38.13
N LEU A 244 16.22 14.24 38.69
CA LEU A 244 17.04 13.50 39.65
C LEU A 244 18.00 12.53 38.98
N LEU A 245 17.73 12.14 37.72
CA LEU A 245 18.53 11.21 36.94
C LEU A 245 19.69 11.92 36.22
N PRO A 246 20.83 11.25 36.02
CA PRO A 246 21.92 11.79 35.22
C PRO A 246 21.50 11.99 33.76
N ALA A 247 22.02 13.05 33.14
CA ALA A 247 21.79 13.32 31.74
C ALA A 247 22.45 12.27 30.84
N ASP A 248 21.87 12.06 29.67
CA ASP A 248 22.40 11.17 28.64
C ASP A 248 23.84 11.57 28.22
N LEU A 249 24.70 10.56 28.08
CA LEU A 249 26.14 10.73 27.85
C LEU A 249 26.51 10.51 26.40
N TYR A 250 26.96 11.58 25.75
CA TYR A 250 27.37 11.56 24.35
C TYR A 250 28.89 11.66 24.22
N VAL A 251 29.50 10.79 23.42
CA VAL A 251 30.91 10.88 23.00
C VAL A 251 30.97 10.87 21.48
N LYS A 252 31.60 11.90 20.90
CA LYS A 252 31.69 12.11 19.43
C LYS A 252 30.33 12.11 18.70
N GLY A 253 29.26 12.50 19.39
CA GLY A 253 27.90 12.55 18.82
C GLY A 253 27.13 11.23 18.90
N GLU A 254 27.73 10.18 19.47
CA GLU A 254 27.05 8.91 19.75
C GLU A 254 26.74 8.81 21.25
N LEU A 255 25.54 8.35 21.57
CA LEU A 255 25.08 8.05 22.91
C LEU A 255 25.78 6.78 23.40
N LEU A 256 26.54 6.87 24.49
CA LEU A 256 27.20 5.72 25.10
C LEU A 256 26.22 4.97 26.01
N LEU A 257 25.84 3.76 25.60
CA LEU A 257 24.98 2.86 26.38
C LEU A 257 25.61 1.46 26.46
N GLY A 258 25.21 0.69 27.48
CA GLY A 258 25.54 -0.72 27.66
C GLY A 258 27.03 -1.05 27.52
N GLU A 259 27.33 -2.00 26.63
CA GLU A 259 28.65 -2.61 26.45
C GLU A 259 29.75 -1.61 26.03
N ALA A 260 29.41 -0.59 25.23
CA ALA A 260 30.35 0.45 24.82
C ALA A 260 30.78 1.35 25.98
N PHE A 261 29.86 1.63 26.91
CA PHE A 261 30.18 2.31 28.16
C PHE A 261 31.02 1.41 29.06
N PHE A 262 30.62 0.14 29.22
CA PHE A 262 31.33 -0.84 30.05
C PHE A 262 32.78 -1.08 29.59
N GLN A 263 33.01 -1.25 28.27
CA GLN A 263 34.35 -1.41 27.71
C GLN A 263 35.25 -0.19 27.97
N HIS A 264 34.66 1.00 28.06
CA HIS A 264 35.41 2.24 28.26
C HIS A 264 35.67 2.55 29.74
N TRP A 265 34.72 2.20 30.62
CA TRP A 265 34.71 2.64 32.02
C TRP A 265 34.82 1.50 33.05
N GLY A 266 34.76 0.25 32.62
CA GLY A 266 34.83 -0.93 33.49
C GLY A 266 33.65 -1.10 34.45
N ALA A 267 32.57 -0.35 34.24
CA ALA A 267 31.35 -0.35 35.03
C ALA A 267 30.15 -0.05 34.11
N PRO A 268 28.93 -0.52 34.44
CA PRO A 268 27.73 -0.20 33.68
C PRO A 268 27.44 1.32 33.72
N PRO A 269 26.81 1.87 32.67
CA PRO A 269 26.38 3.26 32.67
C PRO A 269 25.27 3.48 33.70
N PRO A 270 25.23 4.64 34.37
CA PRO A 270 24.12 4.94 35.26
C PRO A 270 22.78 5.00 34.50
N PRO A 271 21.65 4.77 35.16
CA PRO A 271 20.34 4.78 34.54
C PRO A 271 20.02 6.22 34.10
N THR A 272 19.76 6.38 32.80
CA THR A 272 19.45 7.67 32.18
C THR A 272 18.01 7.67 31.65
N PRO A 273 17.46 8.83 31.25
CA PRO A 273 16.15 8.87 30.59
C PRO A 273 16.07 7.92 29.38
N THR A 274 17.14 7.77 28.58
CA THR A 274 17.14 6.84 27.44
C THR A 274 17.09 5.37 27.85
N HIS A 275 17.75 4.97 28.94
CA HIS A 275 17.63 3.61 29.48
C HIS A 275 16.19 3.28 29.90
N LEU A 276 15.51 4.22 30.57
CA LEU A 276 14.09 4.08 30.94
C LEU A 276 13.18 3.94 29.72
N LEU A 277 13.44 4.69 28.65
CA LEU A 277 12.69 4.57 27.40
C LEU A 277 12.83 3.17 26.79
N ARG A 278 14.06 2.64 26.72
CA ARG A 278 14.30 1.28 26.20
C ARG A 278 13.66 0.19 27.04
N ALA A 279 13.68 0.31 28.36
CA ALA A 279 12.99 -0.64 29.24
C ALA A 279 11.47 -0.63 29.01
N VAL A 280 10.88 0.56 28.85
CA VAL A 280 9.45 0.70 28.50
C VAL A 280 9.14 0.13 27.11
N ASP A 281 10.02 0.36 26.13
CA ASP A 281 9.87 -0.20 24.78
C ASP A 281 9.93 -1.73 24.82
N PHE A 282 10.85 -2.31 25.59
CA PHE A 282 10.98 -3.76 25.74
C PHE A 282 9.75 -4.38 26.41
N LEU A 283 9.22 -3.75 27.46
CA LEU A 283 7.95 -4.14 28.09
C LEU A 283 6.79 -4.10 27.08
N THR A 284 6.71 -3.04 26.29
CA THR A 284 5.66 -2.88 25.27
C THR A 284 5.78 -3.94 24.18
N GLU A 285 7.01 -4.25 23.74
CA GLU A 285 7.30 -5.25 22.72
C GLU A 285 6.93 -6.67 23.19
N GLU A 286 7.25 -7.03 24.43
CA GLU A 286 6.90 -8.36 25.00
C GLU A 286 5.38 -8.51 25.23
N GLN A 287 4.68 -7.41 25.55
CA GLN A 287 3.22 -7.38 25.74
C GLN A 287 2.42 -7.37 24.43
N LYS A 288 3.01 -6.98 23.28
CA LYS A 288 2.35 -7.05 21.97
C LYS A 288 1.98 -8.52 21.68
N ALA A 289 0.68 -8.81 21.63
CA ALA A 289 0.15 -10.16 21.39
C ALA A 289 0.77 -10.76 20.11
N ARG A 290 1.60 -11.79 20.30
CA ARG A 290 2.16 -12.60 19.21
C ARG A 290 1.03 -13.46 18.64
N PHE A 291 0.93 -13.51 17.32
CA PHE A 291 -0.12 -14.15 16.51
C PHE A 291 -1.45 -13.40 16.35
N HIS A 292 -1.48 -12.56 15.31
CA HIS A 292 -2.64 -12.46 14.42
C HIS A 292 -2.15 -12.72 12.98
N PRO A 293 -2.19 -13.97 12.49
CA PRO A 293 -1.95 -14.25 11.09
C PRO A 293 -3.05 -13.56 10.27
N GLY A 294 -2.66 -12.68 9.35
CA GLY A 294 -3.61 -11.98 8.49
C GLY A 294 -4.20 -10.71 9.09
N ALA A 295 -3.38 -9.88 9.75
CA ALA A 295 -3.70 -8.45 9.85
C ALA A 295 -3.97 -7.95 8.43
N GLY A 296 -5.25 -7.80 8.11
CA GLY A 296 -5.70 -7.35 6.80
C GLY A 296 -5.06 -6.01 6.44
N PRO A 297 -5.09 -5.63 5.15
CA PRO A 297 -4.49 -4.39 4.70
C PRO A 297 -4.93 -3.25 5.62
N ALA A 298 -3.95 -2.48 6.12
CA ALA A 298 -4.22 -1.31 6.95
C ALA A 298 -5.30 -0.45 6.26
N PRO A 299 -6.25 0.16 7.00
CA PRO A 299 -7.34 0.88 6.39
C PRO A 299 -6.79 1.90 5.39
N THR A 300 -7.38 1.99 4.20
CA THR A 300 -6.94 2.96 3.20
C THR A 300 -7.41 4.34 3.65
N HIS A 301 -6.47 5.20 4.04
CA HIS A 301 -6.76 6.56 4.49
C HIS A 301 -6.56 7.55 3.35
N VAL A 302 -7.21 8.71 3.44
CA VAL A 302 -7.00 9.81 2.50
C VAL A 302 -5.63 10.44 2.80
N PRO A 303 -4.73 10.60 1.81
CA PRO A 303 -3.43 11.21 2.03
C PRO A 303 -3.53 12.61 2.64
N GLU A 304 -2.67 12.91 3.60
CA GLU A 304 -2.41 14.26 4.09
C GLU A 304 -1.11 14.75 3.47
N TYR A 305 -1.18 15.85 2.72
CA TYR A 305 -0.01 16.49 2.11
C TYR A 305 0.43 17.67 2.98
N THR A 306 1.74 17.79 3.22
CA THR A 306 2.33 18.93 3.92
C THR A 306 3.28 19.70 2.99
N ASP A 307 3.32 21.02 3.13
CA ASP A 307 4.14 21.90 2.29
C ASP A 307 5.64 21.89 2.68
N GLU A 308 6.02 21.18 3.74
CA GLU A 308 7.38 21.24 4.32
C GLU A 308 8.44 20.49 3.50
N GLU A 309 8.04 19.58 2.61
CA GLU A 309 8.96 18.77 1.82
C GLU A 309 9.33 19.44 0.48
N PRO A 310 10.57 19.28 -0.02
CA PRO A 310 10.98 19.87 -1.29
C PRO A 310 10.33 19.19 -2.50
N GLU A 311 10.00 19.98 -3.52
CA GLU A 311 9.53 19.50 -4.82
C GLU A 311 10.72 19.13 -5.73
N GLN A 312 10.89 17.84 -6.05
CA GLN A 312 12.02 17.27 -6.78
C GLN A 312 11.60 16.11 -7.71
N PHE A 313 10.55 16.34 -8.50
CA PHE A 313 10.09 15.37 -9.49
C PHE A 313 11.19 15.02 -10.50
N SER A 314 11.31 13.73 -10.83
CA SER A 314 12.08 13.34 -12.01
C SER A 314 11.34 13.71 -13.29
N PRO A 315 12.06 14.13 -14.33
CA PRO A 315 11.47 14.42 -15.64
C PRO A 315 11.01 13.11 -16.29
N ASP A 316 9.80 13.11 -16.84
CA ASP A 316 9.30 11.99 -17.63
C ASP A 316 9.90 12.01 -19.04
N LEU A 317 10.31 10.85 -19.55
CA LEU A 317 10.60 10.67 -20.97
C LEU A 317 9.29 10.51 -21.76
N HIS A 318 9.30 10.84 -23.05
CA HIS A 318 8.10 10.91 -23.91
C HIS A 318 7.18 9.67 -23.87
N TRP A 319 7.74 8.49 -23.58
CA TRP A 319 7.00 7.23 -23.56
C TRP A 319 6.42 6.91 -22.18
N MET A 320 6.97 7.46 -21.09
CA MET A 320 6.61 7.10 -19.71
C MET A 320 5.15 7.45 -19.35
N PRO A 321 4.61 8.63 -19.71
CA PRO A 321 3.19 8.95 -19.48
C PRO A 321 2.25 8.00 -20.25
N ARG A 322 2.71 7.52 -21.42
CA ARG A 322 1.92 6.70 -22.34
C ARG A 322 2.07 5.19 -22.08
N LEU A 323 2.77 4.80 -21.03
CA LEU A 323 2.99 3.39 -20.71
C LEU A 323 1.67 2.73 -20.29
N VAL A 324 1.38 1.57 -20.88
CA VAL A 324 0.30 0.66 -20.49
C VAL A 324 0.95 -0.68 -20.15
N LEU A 325 0.90 -1.06 -18.88
CA LEU A 325 1.67 -2.18 -18.34
C LEU A 325 0.77 -3.39 -18.13
N ILE A 326 1.25 -4.58 -18.51
CA ILE A 326 0.67 -5.85 -18.10
C ILE A 326 1.69 -6.66 -17.28
N ALA A 327 1.26 -7.15 -16.12
CA ALA A 327 2.06 -8.00 -15.25
C ALA A 327 1.78 -9.47 -15.54
N LYS A 328 2.84 -10.29 -15.64
CA LYS A 328 2.74 -11.74 -15.86
C LYS A 328 3.66 -12.50 -14.91
N HIS A 329 3.08 -13.35 -14.06
CA HIS A 329 3.81 -14.43 -13.39
C HIS A 329 4.45 -15.34 -14.44
N THR A 330 5.78 -15.26 -14.57
CA THR A 330 6.50 -15.80 -15.73
C THR A 330 6.29 -17.30 -15.88
N LEU A 331 6.54 -18.09 -14.83
CA LEU A 331 6.43 -19.56 -14.89
C LEU A 331 5.01 -20.02 -15.22
N VAL A 332 4.02 -19.44 -14.55
CA VAL A 332 2.59 -19.73 -14.78
C VAL A 332 2.19 -19.37 -16.21
N TRP A 333 2.64 -18.22 -16.71
CA TRP A 333 2.32 -17.77 -18.06
C TRP A 333 2.95 -18.68 -19.12
N LEU A 334 4.20 -19.12 -18.94
CA LEU A 334 4.85 -20.06 -19.85
C LEU A 334 4.13 -21.42 -19.90
N ASP A 335 3.64 -21.92 -18.75
CA ASP A 335 2.81 -23.13 -18.70
C ASP A 335 1.47 -22.94 -19.45
N GLN A 336 0.78 -21.82 -19.23
CA GLN A 336 -0.46 -21.49 -19.94
C GLN A 336 -0.23 -21.36 -21.45
N LEU A 337 0.82 -20.66 -21.88
CA LEU A 337 1.20 -20.56 -23.30
C LEU A 337 1.50 -21.94 -23.88
N SER A 338 2.16 -22.82 -23.13
CA SER A 338 2.43 -24.18 -23.60
C SER A 338 1.16 -24.94 -23.95
N ARG A 339 0.11 -24.78 -23.12
CA ARG A 339 -1.22 -25.37 -23.35
C ARG A 339 -1.92 -24.71 -24.53
N THR A 340 -1.93 -23.37 -24.60
CA THR A 340 -2.57 -22.59 -25.67
C THR A 340 -2.00 -22.91 -27.05
N TYR A 341 -0.67 -22.92 -27.18
CA TYR A 341 0.04 -23.15 -28.45
C TYR A 341 0.40 -24.61 -28.70
N ARG A 342 -0.01 -25.52 -27.79
CA ARG A 342 0.18 -26.98 -27.88
C ARG A 342 1.63 -27.40 -28.15
N ARG A 343 2.59 -26.71 -27.55
CA ARG A 343 4.03 -27.01 -27.62
C ARG A 343 4.72 -26.62 -26.29
N PRO A 344 5.80 -27.29 -25.87
CA PRO A 344 6.54 -26.87 -24.67
C PRO A 344 7.13 -25.46 -24.85
N ILE A 345 6.80 -24.57 -23.91
CA ILE A 345 7.32 -23.21 -23.79
C ILE A 345 7.80 -23.08 -22.35
N THR A 346 9.12 -23.16 -22.13
CA THR A 346 9.74 -23.16 -20.80
C THR A 346 10.77 -22.05 -20.63
N ARG A 347 11.12 -21.34 -21.71
CA ARG A 347 12.12 -20.27 -21.74
C ARG A 347 11.56 -18.98 -22.32
N LEU A 348 12.19 -17.84 -22.01
CA LEU A 348 11.77 -16.52 -22.46
C LEU A 348 11.83 -16.36 -23.99
N ASP A 349 12.84 -16.94 -24.63
CA ASP A 349 13.03 -16.95 -26.08
C ASP A 349 11.98 -17.80 -26.82
N GLN A 350 11.23 -18.64 -26.12
CA GLN A 350 10.20 -19.52 -26.70
C GLN A 350 8.79 -18.90 -26.70
N ILE A 351 8.60 -17.75 -26.05
CA ILE A 351 7.33 -17.01 -26.08
C ILE A 351 6.97 -16.74 -27.55
N PRO A 352 5.77 -17.13 -28.04
CA PRO A 352 5.42 -17.03 -29.45
C PRO A 352 5.29 -15.57 -29.90
N ASP A 353 5.61 -15.31 -31.16
CA ASP A 353 5.49 -13.98 -31.76
C ASP A 353 4.02 -13.54 -31.84
N GLU A 354 3.10 -14.48 -32.08
CA GLU A 354 1.65 -14.28 -32.13
C GLU A 354 1.09 -13.75 -30.79
N GLU A 355 1.71 -14.15 -29.68
CA GLU A 355 1.34 -13.68 -28.35
C GLU A 355 1.78 -12.22 -28.15
N LEU A 356 3.01 -11.89 -28.57
CA LEU A 356 3.53 -10.53 -28.51
C LEU A 356 2.75 -9.59 -29.45
N ASP A 357 2.37 -10.06 -30.64
CA ASP A 357 1.50 -9.35 -31.57
C ASP A 357 0.12 -9.10 -30.98
N THR A 358 -0.40 -10.06 -30.21
CA THR A 358 -1.66 -9.90 -29.50
C THR A 358 -1.56 -8.83 -28.40
N LEU A 359 -0.51 -8.83 -27.59
CA LEU A 359 -0.28 -7.78 -26.58
C LEU A 359 -0.21 -6.39 -27.22
N ALA A 360 0.58 -6.23 -28.29
CA ALA A 360 0.72 -4.95 -28.99
C ALA A 360 -0.61 -4.50 -29.61
N ARG A 361 -1.35 -5.41 -30.25
CA ARG A 361 -2.68 -5.14 -30.83
C ARG A 361 -3.72 -4.74 -29.78
N ARG A 362 -3.61 -5.23 -28.55
CA ARG A 362 -4.46 -4.85 -27.41
C ARG A 362 -4.07 -3.49 -26.79
N GLY A 363 -2.96 -2.89 -27.22
CA GLY A 363 -2.52 -1.56 -26.77
C GLY A 363 -1.52 -1.57 -25.61
N PHE A 364 -0.97 -2.74 -25.25
CA PHE A 364 0.08 -2.82 -24.23
C PHE A 364 1.42 -2.35 -24.80
N THR A 365 2.09 -1.48 -24.05
CA THR A 365 3.41 -0.93 -24.39
C THR A 365 4.47 -1.32 -23.36
N GLY A 366 4.08 -1.98 -22.26
CA GLY A 366 4.94 -2.56 -21.26
C GLY A 366 4.53 -3.99 -20.89
N LEU A 367 5.51 -4.87 -20.73
CA LEU A 367 5.34 -6.24 -20.24
C LEU A 367 6.26 -6.45 -19.03
N TRP A 368 5.67 -6.53 -17.84
CA TRP A 368 6.39 -6.85 -16.60
C TRP A 368 6.37 -8.36 -16.37
N LEU A 369 7.56 -8.96 -16.34
CA LEU A 369 7.76 -10.38 -16.04
C LEU A 369 8.17 -10.54 -14.59
N ILE A 370 7.36 -11.27 -13.82
CA ILE A 370 7.59 -11.51 -12.39
C ILE A 370 8.40 -12.79 -12.21
N GLY A 371 9.45 -12.72 -11.39
CA GLY A 371 10.22 -13.88 -10.95
C GLY A 371 11.14 -14.46 -12.03
N ILE A 372 11.85 -13.57 -12.73
CA ILE A 372 12.81 -13.91 -13.79
C ILE A 372 14.23 -14.18 -13.26
N TRP A 373 14.51 -13.75 -12.03
CA TRP A 373 15.82 -13.86 -11.39
C TRP A 373 16.12 -15.26 -10.89
N GLU A 374 17.40 -15.55 -10.64
CA GLU A 374 17.84 -16.76 -9.98
C GLU A 374 17.35 -16.78 -8.53
N ARG A 375 16.60 -17.83 -8.17
CA ARG A 375 15.89 -17.93 -6.88
C ARG A 375 16.66 -18.82 -5.91
N SER A 376 16.57 -18.49 -4.63
CA SER A 376 17.17 -19.25 -3.52
C SER A 376 16.60 -20.67 -3.46
N PRO A 377 17.44 -21.72 -3.54
CA PRO A 377 16.97 -23.11 -3.42
C PRO A 377 16.39 -23.41 -2.04
N ALA A 378 16.83 -22.69 -1.00
CA ALA A 378 16.30 -22.85 0.35
C ALA A 378 14.80 -22.53 0.42
N SER A 379 14.33 -21.48 -0.27
CA SER A 379 12.90 -21.11 -0.30
C SER A 379 12.02 -22.29 -0.74
N LYS A 380 12.45 -23.01 -1.78
CA LYS A 380 11.77 -24.21 -2.27
C LYS A 380 11.77 -25.31 -1.22
N LYS A 381 12.95 -25.63 -0.67
CA LYS A 381 13.14 -26.71 0.31
C LYS A 381 12.27 -26.47 1.56
N ILE A 382 12.20 -25.24 2.05
CA ILE A 382 11.37 -24.88 3.20
C ILE A 382 9.90 -25.17 2.94
N LYS A 383 9.35 -24.72 1.80
CA LYS A 383 7.94 -24.94 1.44
C LYS A 383 7.60 -26.43 1.29
N GLN A 384 8.53 -27.21 0.74
CA GLN A 384 8.38 -28.66 0.63
C GLN A 384 8.35 -29.33 2.01
N LEU A 385 9.23 -28.93 2.93
CA LEU A 385 9.23 -29.41 4.32
C LEU A 385 7.95 -29.02 5.07
N CYS A 386 7.36 -27.86 4.76
CA CYS A 386 6.09 -27.40 5.31
C CYS A 386 4.85 -27.97 4.60
N GLY A 387 4.99 -29.00 3.76
CA GLY A 387 3.88 -29.77 3.19
C GLY A 387 3.42 -29.39 1.78
N ASN A 388 4.14 -28.52 1.06
CA ASN A 388 3.85 -28.21 -0.35
C ASN A 388 4.94 -28.76 -1.29
N PRO A 389 4.82 -30.03 -1.74
CA PRO A 389 5.86 -30.68 -2.55
C PRO A 389 5.99 -30.08 -3.97
N GLU A 390 4.93 -29.47 -4.50
CA GLU A 390 4.91 -28.86 -5.84
C GLU A 390 5.39 -27.40 -5.86
N ALA A 391 5.63 -26.79 -4.70
CA ALA A 391 6.07 -25.41 -4.58
C ALA A 391 7.41 -25.16 -5.29
N GLU A 392 7.53 -24.00 -5.93
CA GLU A 392 8.79 -23.44 -6.38
C GLU A 392 9.34 -22.43 -5.37
N ALA A 393 10.63 -22.10 -5.48
CA ALA A 393 11.21 -20.99 -4.73
C ALA A 393 10.42 -19.69 -5.00
N SER A 394 10.25 -18.88 -3.95
CA SER A 394 9.60 -17.57 -4.05
C SER A 394 10.32 -16.73 -5.10
N ALA A 395 9.58 -16.03 -5.95
CA ALA A 395 10.13 -15.05 -6.88
C ALA A 395 10.97 -13.97 -6.17
N TYR A 396 10.68 -13.66 -4.90
CA TYR A 396 11.36 -12.61 -4.13
C TYR A 396 12.44 -13.13 -3.16
N SER A 397 12.62 -14.45 -3.05
CA SER A 397 13.79 -15.01 -2.36
C SER A 397 14.93 -15.15 -3.37
N ILE A 398 15.67 -14.06 -3.57
CA ILE A 398 16.68 -13.93 -4.63
C ILE A 398 18.01 -14.57 -4.25
N TYR A 399 18.53 -15.47 -5.09
CA TYR A 399 19.90 -15.98 -4.96
C TYR A 399 20.91 -14.98 -5.53
N ASP A 400 20.65 -14.51 -6.76
CA ASP A 400 21.44 -13.51 -7.47
C ASP A 400 20.57 -12.83 -8.55
N TYR A 401 20.89 -11.59 -8.91
CA TYR A 401 20.18 -10.80 -9.93
C TYR A 401 20.65 -11.11 -11.36
N ARG A 402 20.69 -12.41 -11.64
CA ARG A 402 20.94 -12.98 -12.96
C ARG A 402 19.65 -13.62 -13.47
N ILE A 403 19.44 -13.58 -14.77
CA ILE A 403 18.30 -14.26 -15.36
C ILE A 403 18.46 -15.77 -15.15
N ALA A 404 17.44 -16.41 -14.58
CA ALA A 404 17.50 -17.82 -14.22
C ALA A 404 17.82 -18.70 -15.45
N ASP A 405 18.78 -19.61 -15.31
CA ASP A 405 19.18 -20.51 -16.40
C ASP A 405 18.02 -21.40 -16.88
N ALA A 406 17.10 -21.76 -15.97
CA ALA A 406 15.87 -22.47 -16.29
C ALA A 406 14.95 -21.72 -17.27
N LEU A 407 15.02 -20.37 -17.28
CA LEU A 407 14.30 -19.49 -18.21
C LEU A 407 15.11 -19.17 -19.47
N GLY A 408 16.33 -19.68 -19.56
CA GLY A 408 17.23 -19.55 -20.70
C GLY A 408 18.34 -18.52 -20.57
N GLY A 409 18.48 -17.89 -19.40
CA GLY A 409 19.56 -16.94 -19.09
C GLY A 409 19.49 -15.64 -19.88
N GLU A 410 20.58 -14.88 -19.83
CA GLU A 410 20.68 -13.54 -20.44
C GLU A 410 20.44 -13.55 -21.97
N ALA A 411 20.85 -14.62 -22.66
CA ALA A 411 20.63 -14.76 -24.10
C ALA A 411 19.14 -14.86 -24.47
N ALA A 412 18.34 -15.56 -23.65
CA ALA A 412 16.91 -15.68 -23.87
C ALA A 412 16.18 -14.35 -23.60
N LEU A 413 16.63 -13.60 -22.57
CA LEU A 413 16.13 -12.27 -22.30
C LEU A 413 16.39 -11.32 -23.47
N GLU A 414 17.62 -11.26 -23.98
CA GLU A 414 17.97 -10.32 -25.07
C GLU A 414 17.17 -10.62 -26.34
N ASN A 415 16.98 -11.91 -26.66
CA ASN A 415 16.12 -12.32 -27.78
C ASN A 415 14.67 -11.82 -27.60
N LEU A 416 14.06 -12.05 -26.42
CA LEU A 416 12.71 -11.58 -26.14
C LEU A 416 12.63 -10.04 -26.18
N LYS A 417 13.60 -9.36 -25.59
CA LYS A 417 13.70 -7.90 -25.57
C LYS A 417 13.70 -7.32 -26.98
N GLN A 418 14.49 -7.89 -27.90
CA GLN A 418 14.52 -7.46 -29.30
C GLN A 418 13.15 -7.61 -29.98
N ARG A 419 12.49 -8.77 -29.80
CA ARG A 419 11.19 -9.06 -30.42
C ARG A 419 10.06 -8.21 -29.84
N CYS A 420 10.08 -7.92 -28.55
CA CYS A 420 9.17 -6.97 -27.89
C CYS A 420 9.40 -5.55 -28.39
N ARG A 421 10.65 -5.11 -28.53
CA ARG A 421 11.00 -3.76 -29.02
C ARG A 421 10.48 -3.51 -30.43
N GLN A 422 10.56 -4.49 -31.32
CA GLN A 422 9.98 -4.40 -32.68
C GLN A 422 8.47 -4.12 -32.68
N ARG A 423 7.78 -4.48 -31.59
CA ARG A 423 6.34 -4.30 -31.39
C ARG A 423 5.99 -3.13 -30.48
N GLY A 424 6.97 -2.31 -30.10
CA GLY A 424 6.78 -1.18 -29.18
C GLY A 424 6.55 -1.56 -27.72
N ILE A 425 6.84 -2.82 -27.34
CA ILE A 425 6.70 -3.32 -25.97
C ILE A 425 8.03 -3.21 -25.24
N ARG A 426 8.03 -2.52 -24.10
CA ARG A 426 9.15 -2.41 -23.17
C ARG A 426 9.06 -3.52 -22.11
N LEU A 427 10.15 -4.22 -21.87
CA LEU A 427 10.18 -5.21 -20.79
C LEU A 427 10.38 -4.52 -19.44
N GLY A 428 9.68 -5.01 -18.43
CA GLY A 428 9.89 -4.65 -17.04
C GLY A 428 10.20 -5.85 -16.16
N CYS A 429 10.86 -5.60 -15.05
CA CYS A 429 11.20 -6.60 -14.04
C CYS A 429 10.78 -6.13 -12.65
N ASP A 430 10.62 -7.10 -11.74
CA ASP A 430 10.64 -6.83 -10.30
C ASP A 430 12.09 -6.63 -9.81
N MET A 431 12.26 -5.87 -8.75
CA MET A 431 13.51 -5.79 -7.99
C MET A 431 13.20 -5.63 -6.50
N VAL A 432 13.90 -6.41 -5.68
CA VAL A 432 13.72 -6.48 -4.22
C VAL A 432 15.02 -6.04 -3.54
N PRO A 433 15.23 -4.73 -3.34
CA PRO A 433 16.50 -4.23 -2.79
C PRO A 433 16.60 -4.40 -1.27
N ASN A 434 15.51 -4.71 -0.58
CA ASN A 434 15.50 -4.75 0.89
C ASN A 434 16.28 -5.96 1.48
N HIS A 435 16.27 -7.10 0.80
CA HIS A 435 16.82 -8.35 1.31
C HIS A 435 17.32 -9.25 0.19
N MET A 436 18.05 -10.31 0.55
CA MET A 436 18.42 -11.42 -0.33
C MET A 436 17.79 -12.72 0.20
N GLY A 437 17.80 -13.81 -0.57
CA GLY A 437 17.43 -15.13 -0.05
C GLY A 437 18.43 -15.60 1.01
N ILE A 438 17.97 -16.39 2.00
CA ILE A 438 18.86 -16.92 3.07
C ILE A 438 20.01 -17.78 2.52
N VAL A 439 19.77 -18.44 1.39
CA VAL A 439 20.82 -19.02 0.54
C VAL A 439 20.93 -18.12 -0.67
N SER A 440 21.95 -17.27 -0.67
CA SER A 440 22.26 -16.35 -1.75
C SER A 440 23.76 -16.14 -1.83
N ARG A 441 24.21 -15.60 -2.96
CA ARG A 441 25.61 -15.26 -3.16
C ARG A 441 26.13 -14.31 -2.07
N TRP A 442 25.33 -13.30 -1.71
CA TRP A 442 25.73 -12.29 -0.72
C TRP A 442 25.79 -12.85 0.69
N VAL A 443 24.89 -13.76 1.10
CA VAL A 443 24.99 -14.41 2.43
C VAL A 443 26.27 -15.25 2.53
N TYR A 444 26.73 -15.84 1.43
CA TYR A 444 27.98 -16.62 1.41
C TYR A 444 29.24 -15.76 1.35
N GLU A 445 29.26 -14.73 0.49
CA GLU A 445 30.45 -13.93 0.22
C GLU A 445 30.60 -12.74 1.19
N HIS A 446 29.48 -12.19 1.66
CA HIS A 446 29.41 -10.97 2.46
C HIS A 446 28.44 -11.10 3.66
N PRO A 447 28.63 -12.07 4.58
CA PRO A 447 27.73 -12.24 5.71
C PRO A 447 27.67 -10.99 6.63
N ASN A 448 28.68 -10.11 6.59
CA ASN A 448 28.69 -8.83 7.31
C ASN A 448 27.73 -7.75 6.76
N TRP A 449 27.12 -7.97 5.58
CA TRP A 449 26.21 -7.00 4.96
C TRP A 449 24.78 -7.05 5.49
N PHE A 450 24.48 -8.00 6.38
CA PHE A 450 23.14 -8.25 6.90
C PHE A 450 23.01 -7.81 8.36
N ILE A 451 21.79 -7.43 8.75
CA ILE A 451 21.48 -7.18 10.16
C ILE A 451 21.56 -8.53 10.90
N GLN A 452 22.39 -8.58 11.94
CA GLN A 452 22.70 -9.84 12.62
C GLN A 452 23.20 -9.64 14.05
N LEU A 453 23.17 -10.73 14.82
CA LEU A 453 23.70 -10.83 16.17
C LEU A 453 24.72 -11.97 16.29
N PRO A 454 25.71 -11.87 17.20
CA PRO A 454 26.61 -12.97 17.51
C PRO A 454 25.96 -14.05 18.40
N TYR A 455 24.76 -13.80 18.93
CA TYR A 455 23.98 -14.70 19.78
C TYR A 455 22.51 -14.76 19.33
N SER A 456 21.78 -15.78 19.78
CA SER A 456 20.35 -15.89 19.50
C SER A 456 19.58 -14.78 20.25
N PRO A 457 18.74 -13.98 19.58
CA PRO A 457 17.98 -12.91 20.24
C PRO A 457 17.01 -13.45 21.29
N PHE A 458 16.45 -14.64 21.04
CA PHE A 458 15.56 -15.35 21.94
C PHE A 458 16.21 -16.67 22.37
N PRO A 459 16.44 -16.87 23.67
CA PRO A 459 17.08 -18.09 24.17
C PRO A 459 16.26 -19.37 23.97
N SER A 460 14.95 -19.24 23.72
CA SER A 460 14.07 -20.36 23.37
C SER A 460 14.30 -20.89 21.95
N TYR A 461 15.03 -20.16 21.10
CA TYR A 461 15.34 -20.62 19.75
C TYR A 461 16.44 -21.68 19.76
N THR A 462 16.24 -22.73 18.98
CA THR A 462 17.02 -23.97 19.04
C THR A 462 17.71 -24.35 17.73
N PHE A 463 17.13 -24.00 16.58
CA PHE A 463 17.69 -24.23 15.23
C PHE A 463 18.13 -25.68 14.96
N ASN A 464 17.37 -26.69 15.38
CA ASN A 464 17.70 -28.11 15.15
C ASN A 464 17.26 -28.64 13.77
N GLY A 465 16.59 -27.81 12.98
CA GLY A 465 16.17 -28.13 11.62
C GLY A 465 17.31 -28.57 10.67
N PRO A 466 16.96 -29.03 9.46
CA PRO A 466 17.95 -29.45 8.48
C PRO A 466 18.80 -28.28 7.99
N ASN A 467 20.07 -28.56 7.65
CA ASN A 467 20.90 -27.58 6.94
C ASN A 467 20.30 -27.27 5.55
N LEU A 468 20.03 -26.00 5.29
CA LEU A 468 19.47 -25.49 4.04
C LEU A 468 20.55 -25.06 3.04
N SER A 469 21.80 -24.89 3.49
CA SER A 469 22.93 -24.58 2.63
C SER A 469 23.32 -25.79 1.78
N GLU A 470 23.69 -25.55 0.52
CA GLU A 470 24.26 -26.56 -0.38
C GLU A 470 25.79 -26.63 -0.28
N ARG A 471 26.42 -25.68 0.41
CA ARG A 471 27.87 -25.63 0.64
C ARG A 471 28.26 -26.44 1.87
N GLU A 472 29.34 -27.22 1.77
CA GLU A 472 29.85 -28.03 2.88
C GLU A 472 30.53 -27.20 3.98
N ASP A 473 31.01 -25.99 3.66
CA ASP A 473 31.72 -25.12 4.60
C ASP A 473 30.82 -24.16 5.38
N ILE A 474 29.55 -24.03 4.98
CA ILE A 474 28.58 -23.12 5.59
C ILE A 474 27.29 -23.87 5.97
N GLY A 475 26.85 -23.73 7.22
CA GLY A 475 25.56 -24.20 7.71
C GLY A 475 24.54 -23.06 7.78
N ILE A 476 23.32 -23.30 7.29
CA ILE A 476 22.19 -22.37 7.39
C ILE A 476 21.00 -23.14 7.96
N TYR A 477 20.49 -22.70 9.11
CA TYR A 477 19.45 -23.39 9.86
C TYR A 477 18.32 -22.42 10.21
N LEU A 478 17.08 -22.82 9.87
CA LEU A 478 15.88 -22.13 10.34
C LEU A 478 15.53 -22.58 11.74
N GLU A 479 14.78 -21.72 12.43
CA GLU A 479 14.23 -22.05 13.73
C GLU A 479 13.09 -23.08 13.65
N ASP A 480 13.03 -23.96 14.66
CA ASP A 480 12.18 -25.15 14.65
C ASP A 480 10.69 -24.79 14.67
N HIS A 481 10.33 -23.76 15.44
CA HIS A 481 8.94 -23.27 15.57
C HIS A 481 8.33 -22.73 14.27
N TYR A 482 9.14 -22.56 13.23
CA TYR A 482 8.65 -22.24 11.90
C TYR A 482 7.93 -23.44 11.25
N TYR A 483 8.43 -24.66 11.46
CA TYR A 483 7.88 -25.86 10.82
C TYR A 483 6.53 -26.27 11.41
N ASP A 484 6.33 -26.07 12.71
CA ASP A 484 5.06 -26.33 13.42
C ASP A 484 4.15 -25.09 13.51
N ARG A 485 4.65 -23.92 13.08
CA ARG A 485 3.96 -22.62 13.07
C ARG A 485 3.54 -22.13 14.46
N THR A 486 4.27 -22.52 15.51
CA THR A 486 4.01 -22.03 16.88
C THR A 486 4.69 -20.70 17.18
N ASP A 487 5.74 -20.34 16.44
CA ASP A 487 6.40 -19.02 16.50
C ASP A 487 6.94 -18.61 15.12
N ALA A 488 7.00 -17.30 14.86
CA ALA A 488 7.58 -16.75 13.64
C ALA A 488 8.96 -16.17 13.96
N ALA A 489 9.98 -17.03 13.93
CA ALA A 489 11.33 -16.65 14.30
C ALA A 489 11.86 -15.46 13.48
N VAL A 490 12.48 -14.51 14.16
CA VAL A 490 12.99 -13.27 13.53
C VAL A 490 14.37 -13.42 12.89
N VAL A 491 15.09 -14.51 13.19
CA VAL A 491 16.45 -14.78 12.68
C VAL A 491 16.60 -16.22 12.21
N PHE A 492 17.59 -16.47 11.36
CA PHE A 492 18.14 -17.79 11.07
C PHE A 492 19.60 -17.89 11.53
N LYS A 493 20.05 -19.11 11.82
CA LYS A 493 21.43 -19.38 12.24
C LYS A 493 22.32 -19.67 11.04
N TRP A 494 23.42 -18.94 10.95
CA TRP A 494 24.49 -19.13 9.98
C TRP A 494 25.75 -19.60 10.72
N VAL A 495 26.42 -20.62 10.20
CA VAL A 495 27.62 -21.22 10.80
C VAL A 495 28.69 -21.36 9.73
N ASN A 496 29.89 -20.89 10.01
CA ASN A 496 31.06 -21.19 9.20
C ASN A 496 31.82 -22.35 9.83
N PHE A 497 31.78 -23.52 9.20
CA PHE A 497 32.43 -24.72 9.73
C PHE A 497 33.95 -24.67 9.69
N ARG A 498 34.56 -23.77 8.90
CA ARG A 498 36.02 -23.61 8.86
C ARG A 498 36.55 -22.77 10.02
N THR A 499 35.81 -21.75 10.44
CA THR A 499 36.23 -20.83 11.51
C THR A 499 35.57 -21.15 12.86
N GLY A 500 34.47 -21.90 12.85
CA GLY A 500 33.61 -22.12 14.03
C GLY A 500 32.71 -20.92 14.34
N GLU A 501 32.73 -19.88 13.50
CA GLU A 501 31.94 -18.68 13.70
C GLU A 501 30.44 -18.98 13.53
N THR A 502 29.63 -18.48 14.46
CA THR A 502 28.17 -18.57 14.41
C THR A 502 27.58 -17.17 14.44
N ARG A 503 26.57 -16.93 13.60
CA ARG A 503 25.83 -15.67 13.51
C ARG A 503 24.34 -15.93 13.39
N TYR A 504 23.55 -14.98 13.85
CA TYR A 504 22.09 -15.03 13.79
C TYR A 504 21.61 -13.85 12.96
N ILE A 505 21.22 -14.11 11.72
CA ILE A 505 20.91 -13.09 10.72
C ILE A 505 19.40 -12.89 10.68
N TYR A 506 18.95 -11.64 10.68
CA TYR A 506 17.52 -11.33 10.65
C TYR A 506 16.89 -11.63 9.29
N HIS A 507 15.66 -12.15 9.34
CA HIS A 507 14.81 -12.27 8.16
C HIS A 507 14.30 -10.90 7.71
N GLY A 508 14.02 -10.75 6.41
CA GLY A 508 13.36 -9.54 5.91
C GLY A 508 11.97 -9.36 6.54
N ASN A 509 11.62 -8.12 6.88
CA ASN A 509 10.36 -7.80 7.53
C ASN A 509 9.94 -6.34 7.19
N ASP A 510 8.63 -6.11 7.10
CA ASP A 510 7.98 -4.82 6.82
C ASP A 510 7.33 -4.16 8.06
N GLY A 511 7.50 -4.77 9.24
CA GLY A 511 6.87 -4.39 10.51
C GLY A 511 5.63 -5.22 10.86
N THR A 512 5.31 -6.25 10.07
CA THR A 512 4.30 -7.24 10.44
C THR A 512 4.87 -8.28 11.42
N SER A 513 3.96 -8.97 12.12
CA SER A 513 4.33 -9.98 13.12
C SER A 513 4.96 -11.24 12.52
N THR A 514 4.91 -11.43 11.20
CA THR A 514 5.45 -12.62 10.50
C THR A 514 6.54 -12.21 9.51
N PRO A 515 7.83 -12.42 9.84
CA PRO A 515 8.92 -12.14 8.91
C PRO A 515 8.90 -13.06 7.67
N TRP A 516 9.53 -12.60 6.59
CA TRP A 516 9.77 -13.40 5.38
C TRP A 516 10.94 -14.36 5.62
N ASN A 517 10.62 -15.53 6.17
CA ASN A 517 11.54 -16.55 6.68
C ASN A 517 12.54 -17.12 5.65
N ASP A 518 12.32 -16.95 4.35
CA ASP A 518 13.24 -17.39 3.31
C ASP A 518 14.17 -16.26 2.80
N THR A 519 14.21 -15.14 3.53
CA THR A 519 15.00 -13.95 3.20
C THR A 519 15.95 -13.54 4.32
N ALA A 520 16.98 -12.75 4.00
CA ALA A 520 18.00 -12.21 4.88
C ALA A 520 18.09 -10.68 4.70
N GLN A 521 17.85 -9.93 5.77
CA GLN A 521 17.74 -8.47 5.75
C GLN A 521 19.09 -7.79 5.61
N LEU A 522 19.25 -6.94 4.58
CA LEU A 522 20.45 -6.13 4.38
C LEU A 522 20.53 -4.99 5.40
N ASP A 523 21.74 -4.61 5.80
CA ASP A 523 22.00 -3.48 6.70
C ASP A 523 22.33 -2.19 5.94
N TYR A 524 21.30 -1.37 5.72
CA TYR A 524 21.43 -0.05 5.08
C TYR A 524 22.11 1.01 5.94
N THR A 525 22.50 0.73 7.20
CA THR A 525 23.38 1.65 7.94
C THR A 525 24.83 1.54 7.45
N ASN A 526 25.20 0.43 6.81
CA ASN A 526 26.49 0.23 6.18
C ASN A 526 26.57 0.94 4.79
N PRO A 527 27.48 1.91 4.59
CA PRO A 527 27.63 2.59 3.31
C PRO A 527 28.06 1.68 2.15
N GLU A 528 28.81 0.61 2.42
CA GLU A 528 29.22 -0.36 1.39
C GLU A 528 28.01 -1.10 0.82
N VAL A 529 27.07 -1.50 1.68
CA VAL A 529 25.82 -2.15 1.29
C VAL A 529 24.99 -1.23 0.41
N ARG A 530 24.85 0.05 0.79
CA ARG A 530 24.11 1.03 0.00
C ARG A 530 24.71 1.19 -1.41
N GLU A 531 26.03 1.35 -1.53
CA GLU A 531 26.68 1.46 -2.84
C GLU A 531 26.56 0.16 -3.66
N ALA A 532 26.71 -1.01 -3.03
CA ALA A 532 26.54 -2.29 -3.72
C ALA A 532 25.12 -2.47 -4.28
N VAL A 533 24.09 -2.11 -3.50
CA VAL A 533 22.70 -2.16 -3.98
C VAL A 533 22.44 -1.12 -5.06
N ILE A 534 22.94 0.12 -4.92
CA ILE A 534 22.81 1.16 -5.97
C ILE A 534 23.45 0.68 -7.28
N GLY A 535 24.68 0.15 -7.22
CA GLY A 535 25.38 -0.41 -8.38
C GLY A 535 24.57 -1.51 -9.06
N LEU A 536 23.98 -2.41 -8.25
CA LEU A 536 23.11 -3.46 -8.75
C LEU A 536 21.82 -2.92 -9.40
N ILE A 537 21.19 -1.89 -8.82
CA ILE A 537 20.02 -1.22 -9.43
C ILE A 537 20.39 -0.64 -10.79
N LEU A 538 21.55 0.00 -10.91
CA LEU A 538 22.04 0.56 -12.17
C LEU A 538 22.30 -0.54 -13.22
N ASP A 539 22.84 -1.68 -12.81
CA ASP A 539 22.99 -2.85 -13.69
C ASP A 539 21.66 -3.40 -14.18
N VAL A 540 20.64 -3.47 -13.31
CA VAL A 540 19.29 -3.86 -13.68
C VAL A 540 18.65 -2.82 -14.62
N ALA A 541 18.85 -1.53 -14.38
CA ALA A 541 18.34 -0.44 -15.21
C ALA A 541 18.90 -0.45 -16.64
N ARG A 542 20.15 -0.90 -16.82
CA ARG A 542 20.74 -1.13 -18.15
C ARG A 542 20.07 -2.30 -18.90
N LYS A 543 19.55 -3.30 -18.17
CA LYS A 543 18.85 -4.45 -18.76
C LYS A 543 17.38 -4.15 -19.03
N PHE A 544 16.70 -3.43 -18.13
CA PHE A 544 15.26 -3.20 -18.16
C PHE A 544 14.89 -1.71 -18.15
N PRO A 545 14.11 -1.23 -19.14
CA PRO A 545 13.60 0.15 -19.15
C PRO A 545 12.49 0.39 -18.11
N ILE A 546 11.97 -0.64 -17.45
CA ILE A 546 10.94 -0.52 -16.41
C ILE A 546 11.38 -1.37 -15.21
N ILE A 547 11.52 -0.78 -14.04
CA ILE A 547 11.82 -1.49 -12.79
C ILE A 547 10.70 -1.22 -11.79
N ARG A 548 10.09 -2.29 -11.27
CA ARG A 548 9.18 -2.23 -10.12
C ARG A 548 9.94 -2.64 -8.87
N PHE A 549 10.14 -1.70 -7.95
CA PHE A 549 10.72 -1.95 -6.64
C PHE A 549 9.67 -2.48 -5.67
N ASP A 550 9.92 -3.66 -5.12
CA ASP A 550 9.13 -4.28 -4.06
C ASP A 550 9.33 -3.59 -2.70
N ALA A 551 8.25 -3.45 -1.95
CA ALA A 551 8.19 -2.90 -0.60
C ALA A 551 9.08 -1.66 -0.42
N ALA A 552 9.06 -0.74 -1.38
CA ALA A 552 10.02 0.36 -1.46
C ALA A 552 9.97 1.28 -0.24
N MET A 553 8.79 1.38 0.41
CA MET A 553 8.60 2.16 1.63
C MET A 553 9.52 1.71 2.79
N THR A 554 9.88 0.42 2.86
CA THR A 554 10.74 -0.14 3.91
C THR A 554 12.15 0.45 3.93
N LEU A 555 12.64 0.93 2.78
CA LEU A 555 13.97 1.50 2.61
C LEU A 555 14.04 3.02 2.70
N THR A 556 12.90 3.69 2.91
CA THR A 556 12.93 5.12 3.23
C THR A 556 13.64 5.31 4.57
N ARG A 557 14.46 6.36 4.71
CA ARG A 557 15.21 6.62 5.95
C ARG A 557 14.31 6.61 7.19
N LYS A 558 13.10 7.20 7.08
CA LYS A 558 12.10 7.23 8.15
C LYS A 558 11.64 5.82 8.58
N HIS A 559 11.26 4.96 7.63
CA HIS A 559 10.74 3.64 7.97
C HIS A 559 11.84 2.65 8.30
N TYR A 560 12.98 2.74 7.65
CA TYR A 560 14.13 1.91 7.99
C TYR A 560 14.61 2.19 9.43
N HIS A 561 14.63 3.47 9.83
CA HIS A 561 14.87 3.88 11.23
C HIS A 561 13.84 3.25 12.18
N ARG A 562 12.55 3.45 11.92
CA ARG A 562 11.45 2.90 12.74
C ARG A 562 11.50 1.38 12.89
N LEU A 563 11.77 0.65 11.82
CA LEU A 563 11.69 -0.81 11.79
C LEU A 563 12.90 -1.47 12.45
N TRP A 564 14.11 -1.07 12.04
CA TRP A 564 15.34 -1.80 12.37
C TRP A 564 16.15 -1.17 13.50
N PHE A 565 15.96 0.14 13.75
CA PHE A 565 16.70 0.92 14.75
C PHE A 565 15.78 1.93 15.46
N PRO A 566 14.60 1.52 15.96
CA PRO A 566 13.55 2.44 16.44
C PRO A 566 14.07 3.47 17.44
N GLU A 567 13.55 4.69 17.39
CA GLU A 567 13.95 5.72 18.35
C GLU A 567 13.53 5.32 19.77
N PRO A 568 14.42 5.39 20.77
CA PRO A 568 14.05 5.05 22.15
C PRO A 568 12.80 5.82 22.59
N GLY A 569 11.81 5.08 23.10
CA GLY A 569 10.52 5.58 23.55
C GLY A 569 9.39 5.49 22.53
N SER A 570 9.68 5.00 21.32
CA SER A 570 8.67 4.79 20.26
C SER A 570 8.18 3.34 20.16
N GLY A 571 8.77 2.41 20.92
CA GLY A 571 8.54 0.97 20.81
C GLY A 571 9.31 0.31 19.65
N GLY A 572 9.23 -1.01 19.55
CA GLY A 572 9.77 -1.81 18.44
C GLY A 572 8.66 -2.49 17.64
N ASP A 573 8.72 -2.39 16.30
CA ASP A 573 7.84 -3.15 15.40
C ASP A 573 8.40 -4.55 15.10
N ILE A 574 9.72 -4.65 14.98
CA ILE A 574 10.42 -5.93 14.79
C ILE A 574 10.93 -6.41 16.16
N PRO A 575 10.53 -7.62 16.61
CA PRO A 575 10.97 -8.14 17.90
C PRO A 575 12.49 -8.16 18.02
N SER A 576 12.99 -7.90 19.24
CA SER A 576 14.40 -7.71 19.62
C SER A 576 15.11 -6.49 18.98
N ARG A 577 14.43 -5.63 18.22
CA ARG A 577 15.09 -4.45 17.61
C ARG A 577 15.04 -3.21 18.48
N ALA A 578 14.10 -3.10 19.43
CA ALA A 578 14.03 -1.98 20.37
C ALA A 578 15.34 -1.79 21.17
N GLU A 579 16.06 -2.88 21.49
CA GLU A 579 17.31 -2.83 22.24
C GLU A 579 18.47 -2.18 21.48
N TYR A 580 18.39 -2.16 20.14
CA TYR A 580 19.37 -1.53 19.24
C TYR A 580 18.88 -0.18 18.69
N GLY A 581 17.87 0.41 19.33
CA GLY A 581 17.29 1.68 18.91
C GLY A 581 18.28 2.84 18.88
N LEU A 582 18.24 3.66 17.82
CA LEU A 582 19.12 4.81 17.64
C LEU A 582 18.30 6.11 17.74
N THR A 583 18.88 7.16 18.30
CA THR A 583 18.27 8.50 18.20
C THR A 583 18.23 8.95 16.73
N ARG A 584 17.32 9.88 16.40
CA ARG A 584 17.27 10.45 15.06
C ARG A 584 18.63 10.98 14.58
N ALA A 585 19.39 11.65 15.44
CA ALA A 585 20.67 12.24 15.10
C ALA A 585 21.73 11.18 14.74
N GLU A 586 21.82 10.12 15.55
CA GLU A 586 22.75 9.01 15.31
C GLU A 586 22.39 8.23 14.04
N PHE A 587 21.11 7.93 13.86
CA PHE A 587 20.65 7.23 12.66
C PHE A 587 20.94 8.06 11.41
N ASN A 588 20.64 9.36 11.43
CA ASN A 588 20.96 10.27 10.34
C ASN A 588 22.48 10.39 10.11
N ALA A 589 23.32 10.24 11.12
CA ALA A 589 24.78 10.22 10.91
C ALA A 589 25.23 8.95 10.14
N ARG A 590 24.59 7.80 10.39
CA ARG A 590 24.87 6.53 9.68
C ARG A 590 24.26 6.46 8.29
N MET A 591 23.09 7.08 8.12
CA MET A 591 22.34 7.19 6.85
C MET A 591 22.04 8.67 6.53
N PRO A 592 23.07 9.44 6.07
CA PRO A 592 22.97 10.90 5.92
C PRO A 592 22.04 11.35 4.81
N ARG A 593 21.91 10.53 3.77
CA ARG A 593 21.10 10.79 2.59
C ARG A 593 19.98 9.77 2.49
N GLU A 594 18.93 10.18 1.78
CA GLU A 594 17.79 9.31 1.52
C GLU A 594 18.13 8.36 0.37
N PHE A 595 18.05 7.06 0.63
CA PHE A 595 18.56 6.03 -0.30
C PHE A 595 17.92 6.14 -1.68
N TRP A 596 16.59 6.28 -1.74
CA TRP A 596 15.88 6.38 -3.00
C TRP A 596 16.19 7.66 -3.77
N ARG A 597 16.45 8.77 -3.07
CA ARG A 597 16.89 10.01 -3.72
C ARG A 597 18.23 9.79 -4.41
N GLU A 598 19.17 9.13 -3.74
CA GLU A 598 20.48 8.79 -4.33
C GLU A 598 20.34 7.86 -5.54
N VAL A 599 19.47 6.85 -5.47
CA VAL A 599 19.18 5.96 -6.60
C VAL A 599 18.67 6.75 -7.81
N VAL A 600 17.66 7.60 -7.61
CA VAL A 600 17.06 8.38 -8.70
C VAL A 600 18.07 9.36 -9.29
N ASP A 601 18.86 10.04 -8.46
CA ASP A 601 19.89 10.97 -8.93
C ASP A 601 20.95 10.25 -9.77
N ARG A 602 21.43 9.08 -9.33
CA ARG A 602 22.43 8.30 -10.06
C ARG A 602 21.90 7.75 -11.39
N VAL A 603 20.63 7.30 -11.42
CA VAL A 603 19.97 6.88 -12.66
C VAL A 603 19.85 8.03 -13.66
N ALA A 604 19.54 9.24 -13.18
CA ALA A 604 19.46 10.44 -14.00
C ALA A 604 20.85 10.90 -14.49
N GLU A 605 21.86 10.89 -13.62
CA GLU A 605 23.26 11.24 -13.95
C GLU A 605 23.85 10.32 -15.03
N GLU A 606 23.54 9.03 -15.00
CA GLU A 606 23.95 8.07 -16.04
C GLU A 606 23.13 8.19 -17.34
N GLY A 607 22.05 8.98 -17.34
CA GLY A 607 21.20 9.18 -18.51
C GLY A 607 20.44 7.91 -18.95
N LEU A 608 20.07 7.05 -18.00
CA LEU A 608 19.42 5.77 -18.30
C LEU A 608 17.95 5.99 -18.70
N ASP A 609 17.52 5.35 -19.79
CA ASP A 609 16.13 5.34 -20.28
C ASP A 609 15.27 4.36 -19.47
N THR A 610 15.15 4.62 -18.16
CA THR A 610 14.53 3.70 -17.19
C THR A 610 13.45 4.38 -16.35
N LEU A 611 12.25 3.83 -16.38
CA LEU A 611 11.14 4.19 -15.49
C LEU A 611 11.27 3.41 -14.18
N LEU A 612 11.39 4.17 -13.09
CA LEU A 612 11.44 3.66 -11.71
C LEU A 612 10.06 3.71 -11.08
N LEU A 613 9.53 2.54 -10.74
CA LEU A 613 8.22 2.37 -10.15
C LEU A 613 8.39 1.87 -8.71
N ALA A 614 7.82 2.59 -7.75
CA ALA A 614 7.81 2.19 -6.35
C ALA A 614 6.49 1.51 -5.98
N GLU A 615 6.56 0.28 -5.47
CA GLU A 615 5.50 -0.21 -4.59
C GLU A 615 5.70 0.43 -3.21
N ALA A 616 4.96 1.50 -2.94
CA ALA A 616 4.92 2.14 -1.64
C ALA A 616 3.49 2.21 -1.13
N PHE A 617 3.31 1.94 0.16
CA PHE A 617 2.07 2.15 0.89
C PHE A 617 2.34 3.11 2.05
N TRP A 618 1.35 3.32 2.93
CA TRP A 618 1.45 4.16 4.15
C TRP A 618 1.41 5.68 3.91
N LEU A 619 0.60 6.14 2.94
CA LEU A 619 0.35 7.57 2.66
C LEU A 619 1.61 8.34 2.23
N MET A 620 2.58 7.63 1.65
CA MET A 620 3.85 8.19 1.19
C MET A 620 3.89 8.44 -0.31
N GLU A 621 2.78 8.30 -1.02
CA GLU A 621 2.77 8.34 -2.49
C GLU A 621 3.32 9.69 -2.97
N GLY A 622 2.86 10.79 -2.36
CA GLY A 622 3.39 12.13 -2.59
C GLY A 622 4.88 12.22 -2.30
N TYR A 623 5.35 11.71 -1.16
CA TYR A 623 6.77 11.70 -0.78
C TYR A 623 7.64 10.99 -1.82
N PHE A 624 7.23 9.80 -2.27
CA PHE A 624 7.98 9.01 -3.25
C PHE A 624 8.13 9.72 -4.60
N VAL A 625 7.06 10.29 -5.12
CA VAL A 625 7.12 10.90 -6.46
C VAL A 625 7.62 12.34 -6.44
N ARG A 626 7.21 13.13 -5.45
CA ARG A 626 7.53 14.56 -5.35
C ARG A 626 8.87 14.78 -4.69
N THR A 627 9.16 14.12 -3.57
CA THR A 627 10.34 14.39 -2.76
C THR A 627 11.51 13.48 -3.15
N LEU A 628 11.26 12.17 -3.32
CA LEU A 628 12.30 11.20 -3.69
C LEU A 628 12.55 11.12 -5.21
N GLY A 629 11.62 11.63 -6.02
CA GLY A 629 11.75 11.67 -7.47
C GLY A 629 11.48 10.33 -8.17
N MET A 630 10.81 9.38 -7.54
CA MET A 630 10.35 8.18 -8.26
C MET A 630 9.43 8.58 -9.42
N HIS A 631 9.55 7.89 -10.56
CA HIS A 631 8.73 8.21 -11.72
C HIS A 631 7.28 7.81 -11.46
N ARG A 632 7.05 6.64 -10.86
CA ARG A 632 5.72 6.10 -10.58
C ARG A 632 5.63 5.51 -9.18
N VAL A 633 4.44 5.56 -8.58
CA VAL A 633 4.14 4.95 -7.27
C VAL A 633 2.78 4.28 -7.29
N TYR A 634 2.63 3.16 -6.59
CA TYR A 634 1.35 2.45 -6.47
C TYR A 634 0.26 3.33 -5.85
N ASN A 635 -0.97 3.18 -6.37
CA ASN A 635 -2.17 3.79 -5.83
C ASN A 635 -3.18 2.70 -5.49
N SER A 636 -3.03 2.07 -4.31
CA SER A 636 -3.96 1.04 -3.84
C SER A 636 -5.35 1.59 -3.53
N ALA A 637 -5.48 2.91 -3.30
CA ALA A 637 -6.76 3.56 -3.09
C ALA A 637 -7.67 3.43 -4.32
N PHE A 638 -7.11 3.44 -5.55
CA PHE A 638 -7.86 3.17 -6.77
C PHE A 638 -8.63 1.85 -6.66
N MET A 639 -7.94 0.76 -6.33
CA MET A 639 -8.54 -0.57 -6.27
C MET A 639 -9.49 -0.70 -5.07
N ASN A 640 -9.00 -0.41 -3.86
CA ASN A 640 -9.73 -0.67 -2.62
C ASN A 640 -10.99 0.17 -2.50
N MET A 641 -10.93 1.47 -2.80
CA MET A 641 -12.08 2.35 -2.65
C MET A 641 -13.12 2.10 -3.75
N LEU A 642 -12.72 1.88 -5.00
CA LEU A 642 -13.68 1.62 -6.10
C LEU A 642 -14.36 0.25 -5.95
N LYS A 643 -13.65 -0.77 -5.47
CA LYS A 643 -14.23 -2.09 -5.17
C LYS A 643 -15.33 -1.98 -4.12
N ASN A 644 -15.04 -1.27 -3.02
CA ASN A 644 -15.94 -1.12 -1.89
C ASN A 644 -16.97 0.02 -2.06
N GLU A 645 -17.01 0.67 -3.23
CA GLU A 645 -17.88 1.83 -3.52
C GLU A 645 -17.71 3.00 -2.52
N GLU A 646 -16.50 3.14 -1.96
CA GLU A 646 -16.11 4.29 -1.13
C GLU A 646 -15.78 5.51 -2.01
N ASN A 647 -16.67 5.84 -2.93
CA ASN A 647 -16.45 6.81 -4.00
C ASN A 647 -16.15 8.22 -3.47
N GLU A 648 -16.81 8.62 -2.38
CA GLU A 648 -16.55 9.88 -1.68
C GLU A 648 -15.10 10.00 -1.23
N LYS A 649 -14.53 8.96 -0.62
CA LYS A 649 -13.13 8.96 -0.18
C LYS A 649 -12.16 9.04 -1.36
N TYR A 650 -12.46 8.33 -2.44
CA TYR A 650 -11.60 8.34 -3.62
C TYR A 650 -11.66 9.69 -4.35
N ARG A 651 -12.86 10.27 -4.53
CA ARG A 651 -13.01 11.63 -5.07
C ARG A 651 -12.33 12.67 -4.19
N ALA A 652 -12.46 12.58 -2.87
CA ALA A 652 -11.75 13.46 -1.95
C ALA A 652 -10.23 13.35 -2.10
N THR A 653 -9.70 12.14 -2.30
CA THR A 653 -8.27 11.91 -2.59
C THR A 653 -7.86 12.62 -3.88
N LEU A 654 -8.60 12.44 -4.97
CA LEU A 654 -8.32 13.12 -6.24
C LEU A 654 -8.36 14.65 -6.11
N LYS A 655 -9.39 15.21 -5.45
CA LYS A 655 -9.53 16.65 -5.23
C LYS A 655 -8.34 17.20 -4.44
N LYS A 656 -7.98 16.58 -3.31
CA LYS A 656 -6.82 16.98 -2.49
C LYS A 656 -5.50 16.90 -3.27
N THR A 657 -5.30 15.86 -4.08
CA THR A 657 -4.10 15.75 -4.92
C THR A 657 -4.04 16.88 -5.95
N LEU A 658 -5.16 17.21 -6.62
CA LEU A 658 -5.22 18.30 -7.59
C LEU A 658 -5.06 19.69 -6.95
N GLU A 659 -5.62 19.90 -5.75
CA GLU A 659 -5.44 21.13 -4.98
C GLU A 659 -4.01 21.28 -4.46
N PHE A 660 -3.32 20.18 -4.14
CA PHE A 660 -1.93 20.21 -3.67
C PHE A 660 -0.92 20.34 -4.82
N ASP A 661 -0.84 19.34 -5.69
CA ASP A 661 -0.01 19.37 -6.91
C ASP A 661 -0.53 18.34 -7.94
N PRO A 662 -1.15 18.78 -9.05
CA PRO A 662 -1.65 17.90 -10.10
C PRO A 662 -0.60 16.94 -10.68
N GLU A 663 0.70 17.29 -10.65
CA GLU A 663 1.78 16.44 -11.17
C GLU A 663 1.91 15.09 -10.45
N ILE A 664 1.38 14.97 -9.23
CA ILE A 664 1.34 13.70 -8.49
C ILE A 664 0.37 12.72 -9.16
N LEU A 665 -0.77 13.21 -9.68
CA LEU A 665 -1.83 12.35 -10.23
C LEU A 665 -1.32 11.51 -11.42
N LYS A 666 -0.53 12.10 -12.32
CA LYS A 666 0.03 11.35 -13.47
C LYS A 666 1.12 10.34 -13.10
N ARG A 667 1.55 10.33 -11.84
CA ARG A 667 2.59 9.41 -11.34
C ARG A 667 2.02 8.21 -10.58
N PHE A 668 0.71 8.17 -10.36
CA PHE A 668 0.06 6.99 -9.80
C PHE A 668 0.04 5.82 -10.77
N VAL A 669 0.33 4.64 -10.24
CA VAL A 669 0.07 3.36 -10.89
C VAL A 669 -1.29 2.89 -10.41
N ASN A 670 -2.28 2.98 -11.30
CA ASN A 670 -3.63 2.51 -11.02
C ASN A 670 -3.72 1.05 -11.48
N PHE A 671 -4.43 0.22 -10.73
CA PHE A 671 -4.66 -1.18 -11.05
C PHE A 671 -5.97 -1.67 -10.45
N MET A 672 -6.59 -2.67 -11.10
CA MET A 672 -7.74 -3.40 -10.54
C MET A 672 -7.32 -4.63 -9.74
N ASN A 673 -6.13 -5.14 -9.99
CA ASN A 673 -5.44 -6.12 -9.16
C ASN A 673 -3.94 -6.04 -9.41
N ASN A 674 -3.17 -6.53 -8.45
CA ASN A 674 -1.74 -6.75 -8.58
C ASN A 674 -1.46 -8.24 -8.21
N PRO A 675 -0.19 -8.70 -8.21
CA PRO A 675 0.17 -10.08 -7.84
C PRO A 675 -0.24 -10.51 -6.41
N ASP A 676 -0.29 -9.57 -5.48
CA ASP A 676 -0.52 -9.81 -4.06
C ASP A 676 -2.00 -9.71 -3.66
N GLU A 677 -2.85 -9.16 -4.54
CA GLU A 677 -4.28 -8.94 -4.34
C GLU A 677 -5.14 -10.00 -5.03
N GLU A 678 -6.43 -10.06 -4.66
CA GLU A 678 -7.40 -10.92 -5.36
C GLU A 678 -7.54 -10.56 -6.85
N THR A 679 -7.90 -11.52 -7.68
CA THR A 679 -8.05 -11.28 -9.13
C THR A 679 -9.15 -10.25 -9.43
N ALA A 680 -8.98 -9.45 -10.50
CA ALA A 680 -9.93 -8.38 -10.82
C ALA A 680 -11.38 -8.88 -10.96
N ILE A 681 -11.58 -10.09 -11.50
CA ILE A 681 -12.92 -10.69 -11.63
C ILE A 681 -13.53 -11.09 -10.29
N GLN A 682 -12.73 -11.50 -9.30
CA GLN A 682 -13.20 -11.78 -7.94
C GLN A 682 -13.57 -10.49 -7.21
N GLN A 683 -12.87 -9.40 -7.50
CA GLN A 683 -13.08 -8.12 -6.84
C GLN A 683 -14.23 -7.30 -7.45
N PHE A 684 -14.39 -7.30 -8.77
CA PHE A 684 -15.33 -6.42 -9.49
C PHE A 684 -16.40 -7.17 -10.31
N GLY A 685 -16.33 -8.49 -10.40
CA GLY A 685 -17.17 -9.29 -11.29
C GLY A 685 -16.77 -9.17 -12.76
N ASP A 686 -17.69 -9.51 -13.66
CA ASP A 686 -17.52 -9.48 -15.13
C ASP A 686 -18.56 -8.60 -15.85
N GLY A 687 -19.34 -7.84 -15.08
CA GLY A 687 -20.39 -6.94 -15.55
C GLY A 687 -19.96 -5.47 -15.70
N ASP A 688 -20.93 -4.56 -15.64
CA ASP A 688 -20.72 -3.14 -15.93
C ASP A 688 -19.82 -2.44 -14.90
N LYS A 689 -19.84 -2.87 -13.63
CA LYS A 689 -18.91 -2.36 -12.60
C LYS A 689 -17.45 -2.59 -13.01
N TYR A 690 -17.12 -3.81 -13.46
CA TYR A 690 -15.76 -4.14 -13.93
C TYR A 690 -15.34 -3.20 -15.08
N PHE A 691 -16.17 -3.04 -16.11
CA PHE A 691 -15.81 -2.23 -17.28
C PHE A 691 -15.84 -0.72 -17.00
N GLY A 692 -16.69 -0.25 -16.09
CA GLY A 692 -16.67 1.13 -15.63
C GLY A 692 -15.37 1.47 -14.90
N VAL A 693 -14.93 0.61 -13.98
CA VAL A 693 -13.63 0.77 -13.29
C VAL A 693 -12.46 0.59 -14.26
N CYS A 694 -12.52 -0.34 -15.21
CA CYS A 694 -11.50 -0.52 -16.24
C CYS A 694 -11.42 0.69 -17.20
N THR A 695 -12.55 1.36 -17.44
CA THR A 695 -12.60 2.62 -18.19
C THR A 695 -11.89 3.73 -17.43
N LEU A 696 -12.12 3.86 -16.11
CA LEU A 696 -11.34 4.78 -15.27
C LEU A 696 -9.85 4.46 -15.34
N LEU A 697 -9.47 3.18 -15.22
CA LEU A 697 -8.09 2.72 -15.31
C LEU A 697 -7.44 3.19 -16.61
N ALA A 698 -8.12 3.01 -17.75
CA ALA A 698 -7.59 3.37 -19.07
C ALA A 698 -7.50 4.89 -19.31
N THR A 699 -8.38 5.69 -18.70
CA THR A 699 -8.61 7.10 -19.07
C THR A 699 -8.21 8.13 -18.02
N MET A 700 -7.91 7.71 -16.78
CA MET A 700 -7.32 8.60 -15.78
C MET A 700 -5.84 8.88 -16.09
N PRO A 701 -5.28 10.05 -15.70
CA PRO A 701 -3.83 10.25 -15.66
C PRO A 701 -3.16 9.22 -14.74
N GLY A 702 -1.93 8.83 -15.06
CA GLY A 702 -1.22 7.76 -14.35
C GLY A 702 -0.71 6.64 -15.25
N LEU A 703 -0.28 5.54 -14.67
CA LEU A 703 0.12 4.32 -15.38
C LEU A 703 -0.96 3.26 -15.14
N PRO A 704 -1.73 2.85 -16.17
CA PRO A 704 -2.64 1.72 -16.06
C PRO A 704 -1.87 0.40 -16.06
N MET A 705 -1.99 -0.35 -14.97
CA MET A 705 -1.43 -1.69 -14.84
C MET A 705 -2.53 -2.75 -14.82
N PHE A 706 -2.39 -3.74 -15.69
CA PHE A 706 -3.26 -4.92 -15.79
C PHE A 706 -2.59 -6.13 -15.15
N GLY A 707 -3.34 -6.86 -14.33
CA GLY A 707 -2.86 -8.07 -13.67
C GLY A 707 -2.81 -9.30 -14.59
N HIS A 708 -2.12 -10.34 -14.13
CA HIS A 708 -2.10 -11.63 -14.83
C HIS A 708 -3.53 -12.20 -14.90
N GLY A 709 -3.97 -12.58 -16.11
CA GLY A 709 -5.26 -13.23 -16.32
C GLY A 709 -6.47 -12.30 -16.29
N GLN A 710 -6.27 -10.99 -16.08
CA GLN A 710 -7.36 -10.02 -15.99
C GLN A 710 -8.22 -9.95 -17.26
N ILE A 711 -7.60 -9.99 -18.45
CA ILE A 711 -8.31 -9.95 -19.74
C ILE A 711 -9.07 -11.26 -19.97
N GLU A 712 -8.45 -12.38 -19.65
CA GLU A 712 -9.00 -13.72 -19.83
C GLU A 712 -10.09 -14.06 -18.79
N GLY A 713 -10.16 -13.31 -17.69
CA GLY A 713 -11.12 -13.52 -16.61
C GLY A 713 -10.75 -14.66 -15.67
N PHE A 714 -9.45 -14.94 -15.51
CA PHE A 714 -8.98 -15.99 -14.59
C PHE A 714 -9.23 -15.61 -13.13
N ARG A 715 -9.68 -16.59 -12.35
CA ARG A 715 -10.05 -16.45 -10.94
C ARG A 715 -8.92 -16.88 -10.01
N GLU A 716 -8.04 -17.78 -10.45
CA GLU A 716 -6.91 -18.25 -9.65
C GLU A 716 -5.91 -17.12 -9.35
N LYS A 717 -5.64 -16.92 -8.07
CA LYS A 717 -4.58 -16.03 -7.59
C LYS A 717 -3.27 -16.81 -7.47
N TYR A 718 -2.19 -16.27 -8.03
CA TYR A 718 -0.89 -16.93 -8.04
C TYR A 718 0.05 -16.30 -7.02
N GLY A 719 0.44 -17.07 -6.00
CA GLY A 719 1.55 -16.71 -5.12
C GLY A 719 2.90 -16.74 -5.83
N MET A 720 3.94 -16.22 -5.18
CA MET A 720 5.29 -16.12 -5.74
C MET A 720 5.99 -17.49 -5.92
N GLU A 721 5.41 -18.56 -5.36
CA GLU A 721 5.87 -19.95 -5.40
C GLU A 721 5.23 -20.78 -6.52
N TYR A 722 4.29 -20.23 -7.29
CA TYR A 722 3.57 -20.98 -8.31
C TYR A 722 4.43 -21.23 -9.55
N ARG A 723 4.51 -22.49 -9.96
CA ARG A 723 5.19 -22.92 -11.20
C ARG A 723 4.25 -23.02 -12.39
N ARG A 724 2.98 -23.30 -12.15
CA ARG A 724 1.92 -23.51 -13.15
C ARG A 724 0.57 -23.12 -12.53
N ALA A 725 -0.45 -22.96 -13.37
CA ALA A 725 -1.82 -22.87 -12.89
C ALA A 725 -2.30 -24.24 -12.41
N TYR A 726 -2.90 -24.30 -11.21
CA TYR A 726 -3.50 -25.53 -10.69
C TYR A 726 -4.93 -25.69 -11.20
N LEU A 727 -5.63 -24.59 -11.46
CA LEU A 727 -6.93 -24.60 -12.12
C LEU A 727 -6.75 -24.61 -13.64
N ASN A 728 -7.55 -25.43 -14.32
CA ASN A 728 -7.61 -25.45 -15.77
C ASN A 728 -8.73 -24.52 -16.28
N GLU A 729 -8.57 -23.23 -16.00
CA GLU A 729 -9.55 -22.21 -16.39
C GLU A 729 -9.59 -22.02 -17.92
N GLN A 730 -10.79 -21.82 -18.46
CA GLN A 730 -10.97 -21.46 -19.86
C GLN A 730 -11.18 -19.94 -19.98
N PRO A 731 -10.57 -19.25 -20.96
CA PRO A 731 -10.75 -17.82 -21.14
C PRO A 731 -12.23 -17.45 -21.37
N ASN A 732 -12.70 -16.40 -20.71
CA ASN A 732 -14.05 -15.87 -20.93
C ASN A 732 -14.08 -15.02 -22.22
N HIS A 733 -14.54 -15.62 -23.32
CA HIS A 733 -14.58 -14.96 -24.62
C HIS A 733 -15.44 -13.68 -24.64
N TYR A 734 -16.56 -13.64 -23.93
CA TYR A 734 -17.40 -12.44 -23.85
C TYR A 734 -16.65 -11.28 -23.18
N LEU A 735 -15.91 -11.57 -22.10
CA LEU A 735 -15.10 -10.59 -21.41
C LEU A 735 -13.99 -10.05 -22.34
N ILE A 736 -13.31 -10.92 -23.08
CA ILE A 736 -12.27 -10.53 -24.05
C ILE A 736 -12.85 -9.65 -25.16
N GLU A 737 -13.95 -10.06 -25.79
CA GLU A 737 -14.62 -9.30 -26.86
C GLU A 737 -15.06 -7.91 -26.39
N ARG A 738 -15.55 -7.80 -25.14
CA ARG A 738 -15.93 -6.52 -24.57
C ARG A 738 -14.71 -5.63 -24.29
N HIS A 739 -13.58 -6.17 -23.84
CA HIS A 739 -12.32 -5.40 -23.77
C HIS A 739 -11.87 -4.91 -25.15
N GLU A 740 -11.97 -5.74 -26.18
CA GLU A 740 -11.63 -5.38 -27.56
C GLU A 740 -12.48 -4.23 -28.09
N ARG A 741 -13.78 -4.23 -27.77
CA ARG A 741 -14.71 -3.16 -28.16
C ARG A 741 -14.51 -1.88 -27.36
N GLU A 742 -14.41 -1.97 -26.03
CA GLU A 742 -14.58 -0.81 -25.15
C GLU A 742 -13.25 -0.28 -24.58
N ILE A 743 -12.29 -1.15 -24.24
CA ILE A 743 -11.10 -0.75 -23.47
C ILE A 743 -9.86 -0.58 -24.36
N PHE A 744 -9.54 -1.55 -25.21
CA PHE A 744 -8.31 -1.50 -26.02
C PHE A 744 -8.20 -0.29 -26.96
N PRO A 745 -9.29 0.24 -27.54
CA PRO A 745 -9.22 1.50 -28.28
C PRO A 745 -8.79 2.69 -27.40
N LEU A 746 -9.21 2.72 -26.13
CA LEU A 746 -8.81 3.77 -25.17
C LEU A 746 -7.33 3.65 -24.79
N LEU A 747 -6.82 2.42 -24.61
CA LEU A 747 -5.40 2.17 -24.36
C LEU A 747 -4.52 2.67 -25.52
N LYS A 748 -4.97 2.52 -26.77
CA LYS A 748 -4.26 3.05 -27.95
C LYS A 748 -4.28 4.58 -28.02
N LYS A 749 -5.29 5.21 -27.43
CA LYS A 749 -5.39 6.67 -27.25
C LYS A 749 -4.79 7.15 -25.92
N ARG A 750 -3.90 6.38 -25.27
CA ARG A 750 -3.32 6.76 -23.96
C ARG A 750 -2.71 8.18 -23.94
N TYR A 751 -2.16 8.66 -25.05
CA TYR A 751 -1.64 10.02 -25.18
C TYR A 751 -2.66 11.13 -24.86
N LEU A 752 -3.96 10.87 -25.05
CA LEU A 752 -5.05 11.81 -24.75
C LEU A 752 -5.38 11.91 -23.26
N PHE A 753 -5.03 10.87 -22.50
CA PHE A 753 -5.47 10.68 -21.12
C PHE A 753 -4.32 10.72 -20.09
N ALA A 754 -3.07 10.67 -20.56
CA ALA A 754 -1.89 10.45 -19.73
C ALA A 754 -1.46 11.64 -18.87
N GLU A 755 -1.56 12.85 -19.44
CA GLU A 755 -1.05 14.07 -18.82
C GLU A 755 -2.10 14.76 -17.97
N VAL A 756 -1.63 15.64 -17.08
CA VAL A 756 -2.47 16.45 -16.18
C VAL A 756 -2.62 17.90 -16.62
N GLU A 757 -1.87 18.34 -17.63
CA GLU A 757 -1.85 19.74 -18.10
C GLU A 757 -3.25 20.29 -18.45
N HIS A 758 -4.12 19.44 -19.00
CA HIS A 758 -5.49 19.78 -19.34
C HIS A 758 -6.52 18.88 -18.66
N PHE A 759 -6.10 18.15 -17.62
CA PHE A 759 -6.99 17.29 -16.87
C PHE A 759 -7.85 18.11 -15.92
N LEU A 760 -9.17 17.94 -16.02
CA LEU A 760 -10.13 18.61 -15.13
C LEU A 760 -11.12 17.59 -14.58
N LEU A 761 -11.13 17.44 -13.26
CA LEU A 761 -12.18 16.70 -12.54
C LEU A 761 -13.37 17.61 -12.32
N TYR A 762 -14.59 17.13 -12.52
CA TYR A 762 -15.83 17.88 -12.32
C TYR A 762 -16.69 17.32 -11.20
N ASP A 763 -17.48 18.21 -10.60
CA ASP A 763 -18.57 17.84 -9.69
C ASP A 763 -19.85 17.57 -10.48
N PHE A 764 -20.54 16.49 -10.10
CA PHE A 764 -21.84 16.13 -10.66
C PHE A 764 -22.95 16.61 -9.72
N TYR A 765 -23.61 17.69 -10.07
CA TYR A 765 -24.64 18.31 -9.24
C TYR A 765 -26.00 17.69 -9.50
N THR A 766 -26.63 17.15 -8.46
CA THR A 766 -28.02 16.69 -8.52
C THR A 766 -28.99 17.86 -8.66
N PRO A 767 -30.26 17.64 -9.04
CA PRO A 767 -31.33 18.66 -8.99
C PRO A 767 -31.51 19.34 -7.64
N GLY A 768 -31.09 18.69 -6.54
CA GLY A 768 -31.11 19.27 -5.20
C GLY A 768 -29.94 20.21 -4.88
N GLY A 769 -28.99 20.38 -5.81
CA GLY A 769 -27.80 21.23 -5.63
C GLY A 769 -26.66 20.57 -4.85
N THR A 770 -26.79 19.30 -4.46
CA THR A 770 -25.72 18.53 -3.82
C THR A 770 -24.84 17.82 -4.85
N VAL A 771 -23.57 17.62 -4.53
CA VAL A 771 -22.65 16.81 -5.36
C VAL A 771 -22.97 15.34 -5.11
N ASN A 772 -23.17 14.57 -6.18
CA ASN A 772 -23.21 13.11 -6.10
C ASN A 772 -21.80 12.55 -6.22
N GLU A 773 -21.24 12.11 -5.09
CA GLU A 773 -19.89 11.57 -5.01
C GLU A 773 -19.74 10.17 -5.66
N ASN A 774 -20.83 9.52 -6.08
CA ASN A 774 -20.77 8.25 -6.82
C ASN A 774 -20.47 8.45 -8.32
N VAL A 775 -20.49 9.70 -8.82
CA VAL A 775 -20.22 10.00 -10.23
C VAL A 775 -18.81 10.56 -10.39
N PHE A 776 -17.97 9.88 -11.15
CA PHE A 776 -16.69 10.38 -11.64
C PHE A 776 -16.90 11.04 -12.99
N ALA A 777 -16.51 12.31 -13.13
CA ALA A 777 -16.62 13.05 -14.38
C ALA A 777 -15.35 13.86 -14.58
N TYR A 778 -14.65 13.68 -15.70
CA TYR A 778 -13.44 14.42 -16.00
C TYR A 778 -13.19 14.57 -17.49
N SER A 779 -12.50 15.64 -17.86
CA SER A 779 -12.07 15.88 -19.25
C SER A 779 -10.55 15.90 -19.34
N ASN A 780 -10.05 15.63 -20.55
CA ASN A 780 -8.66 15.83 -20.90
C ASN A 780 -8.53 16.18 -22.39
N ARG A 781 -7.38 16.73 -22.78
CA ARG A 781 -7.12 17.20 -24.13
C ARG A 781 -5.67 16.97 -24.53
N HIS A 782 -5.46 16.63 -25.79
CA HIS A 782 -4.13 16.59 -26.41
C HIS A 782 -4.20 17.16 -27.83
N GLY A 783 -3.58 18.33 -28.03
CA GLY A 783 -3.76 19.11 -29.26
C GLY A 783 -5.23 19.49 -29.46
N GLU A 784 -5.81 19.07 -30.59
CA GLU A 784 -7.23 19.28 -30.92
C GLU A 784 -8.14 18.13 -30.48
N GLU A 785 -7.59 16.99 -30.06
CA GLU A 785 -8.41 15.88 -29.55
C GLU A 785 -8.82 16.15 -28.11
N ARG A 786 -10.11 15.94 -27.82
CA ARG A 786 -10.76 16.20 -26.54
C ARG A 786 -11.47 14.93 -26.08
N ALA A 787 -11.54 14.71 -24.77
CA ALA A 787 -12.34 13.65 -24.19
C ALA A 787 -13.09 14.12 -22.95
N LEU A 788 -14.28 13.56 -22.72
CA LEU A 788 -15.05 13.70 -21.48
C LEU A 788 -15.48 12.29 -21.04
N VAL A 789 -15.02 11.86 -19.88
CA VAL A 789 -15.36 10.56 -19.29
C VAL A 789 -16.31 10.77 -18.13
N VAL A 790 -17.35 9.95 -18.07
CA VAL A 790 -18.34 9.96 -16.99
C VAL A 790 -18.60 8.53 -16.56
N PHE A 791 -18.56 8.24 -15.27
CA PHE A 791 -18.85 6.92 -14.71
C PHE A 791 -19.59 7.04 -13.39
N HIS A 792 -20.73 6.38 -13.27
CA HIS A 792 -21.49 6.24 -12.04
C HIS A 792 -21.12 4.93 -11.34
N ASN A 793 -20.26 4.94 -10.33
CA ASN A 793 -19.81 3.74 -9.62
C ASN A 793 -20.74 3.35 -8.46
N ALA A 794 -22.03 3.16 -8.72
CA ALA A 794 -22.98 2.68 -7.73
C ALA A 794 -24.09 1.87 -8.39
N PHE A 795 -24.70 0.96 -7.63
CA PHE A 795 -25.90 0.25 -8.02
C PHE A 795 -27.16 1.06 -7.72
N ASP A 796 -27.29 2.22 -8.37
CA ASP A 796 -28.44 3.14 -8.23
C ASP A 796 -28.64 3.93 -9.54
N ASP A 797 -29.73 4.69 -9.64
CA ASP A 797 -29.98 5.65 -10.71
C ASP A 797 -29.74 7.09 -10.22
N THR A 798 -29.10 7.91 -11.05
CA THR A 798 -28.87 9.33 -10.74
C THR A 798 -29.05 10.21 -11.97
N ARG A 799 -29.30 11.50 -11.74
CA ARG A 799 -29.37 12.53 -12.78
C ARG A 799 -28.87 13.85 -12.28
N GLY A 800 -28.33 14.68 -13.17
CA GLY A 800 -27.67 15.91 -12.76
C GLY A 800 -26.86 16.57 -13.86
N TRP A 801 -26.04 17.54 -13.48
CA TRP A 801 -25.22 18.34 -14.39
C TRP A 801 -23.73 18.28 -14.06
N ILE A 802 -22.92 18.22 -15.10
CA ILE A 802 -21.48 18.48 -15.07
C ILE A 802 -21.29 19.92 -15.57
N ARG A 803 -20.80 20.83 -14.70
CA ARG A 803 -20.71 22.27 -15.02
C ARG A 803 -19.33 22.85 -14.81
N THR A 804 -18.84 22.80 -13.59
CA THR A 804 -17.61 23.47 -13.15
C THR A 804 -16.67 22.41 -12.59
N SER A 805 -15.38 22.56 -12.87
CA SER A 805 -14.36 21.66 -12.33
C SER A 805 -14.29 21.79 -10.80
N ALA A 806 -13.83 20.74 -10.14
CA ALA A 806 -13.24 20.86 -8.81
C ALA A 806 -12.07 21.85 -8.85
N ALA A 807 -11.70 22.39 -7.69
CA ALA A 807 -10.53 23.25 -7.58
C ALA A 807 -9.26 22.45 -7.87
N TYR A 808 -8.31 23.07 -8.55
CA TYR A 808 -6.98 22.52 -8.75
C TYR A 808 -5.94 23.65 -8.73
N THR A 809 -4.69 23.31 -8.39
CA THR A 809 -3.59 24.27 -8.37
C THR A 809 -3.01 24.49 -9.76
N GLU A 810 -2.99 25.75 -10.19
CA GLU A 810 -2.30 26.21 -11.39
C GLU A 810 -1.03 26.98 -10.98
N LYS A 811 0.12 26.59 -11.52
CA LYS A 811 1.41 27.25 -11.27
C LYS A 811 1.48 28.53 -12.13
N GLY A 812 1.68 29.69 -11.50
CA GLY A 812 1.85 30.97 -12.20
C GLY A 812 3.18 31.06 -12.97
N GLU A 813 3.33 32.08 -13.82
CA GLU A 813 4.49 32.26 -14.72
C GLU A 813 5.85 32.31 -13.99
N ASP A 814 5.88 32.75 -12.73
CA ASP A 814 7.09 32.82 -11.89
C ASP A 814 7.38 31.52 -11.10
N GLY A 815 6.58 30.45 -11.29
CA GLY A 815 6.74 29.13 -10.66
C GLY A 815 6.44 29.06 -9.15
N ASN A 816 6.50 30.18 -8.43
CA ASN A 816 6.30 30.25 -6.97
C ASN A 816 4.88 30.60 -6.52
N ALA A 817 4.08 31.27 -7.36
CA ALA A 817 2.70 31.61 -7.01
C ALA A 817 1.74 30.49 -7.43
N ARG A 818 1.18 29.77 -6.45
CA ARG A 818 0.15 28.75 -6.65
C ARG A 818 -1.22 29.38 -6.43
N ARG A 819 -2.14 29.20 -7.37
CA ARG A 819 -3.53 29.66 -7.25
C ARG A 819 -4.50 28.51 -7.51
N LEU A 820 -5.46 28.34 -6.62
CA LEU A 820 -6.60 27.46 -6.87
C LEU A 820 -7.54 28.10 -7.89
N VAL A 821 -7.83 27.36 -8.95
CA VAL A 821 -8.70 27.80 -10.04
C VAL A 821 -9.77 26.74 -10.33
N GLN A 822 -10.88 27.19 -10.93
CA GLN A 822 -11.93 26.34 -11.44
C GLN A 822 -12.29 26.78 -12.85
N LYS A 823 -12.64 25.83 -13.71
CA LYS A 823 -13.01 26.09 -15.12
C LYS A 823 -14.39 25.49 -15.42
N SER A 824 -15.18 26.16 -16.25
CA SER A 824 -16.40 25.60 -16.80
C SER A 824 -16.10 24.43 -17.75
N LEU A 825 -17.11 23.61 -18.04
CA LEU A 825 -16.99 22.50 -18.98
C LEU A 825 -16.58 22.99 -20.39
N GLY A 826 -17.15 24.12 -20.84
CA GLY A 826 -16.78 24.76 -22.11
C GLY A 826 -15.32 25.20 -22.17
N GLU A 827 -14.80 25.82 -21.09
CA GLU A 827 -13.38 26.18 -20.97
C GLU A 827 -12.48 24.96 -20.98
N GLY A 828 -12.84 23.92 -20.20
CA GLY A 828 -12.04 22.71 -20.08
C GLY A 828 -11.89 21.93 -21.39
N LEU A 829 -12.96 21.88 -22.19
CA LEU A 829 -12.95 21.28 -23.52
C LEU A 829 -12.40 22.22 -24.60
N ALA A 830 -12.02 23.45 -24.27
CA ALA A 830 -11.56 24.46 -25.21
C ALA A 830 -12.52 24.64 -26.40
N LEU A 831 -13.82 24.79 -26.11
CA LEU A 831 -14.88 25.02 -27.09
C LEU A 831 -15.11 26.52 -27.30
N SER A 832 -15.52 26.95 -28.50
CA SER A 832 -15.88 28.35 -28.70
C SER A 832 -17.11 28.77 -27.88
N ALA A 833 -17.13 30.02 -27.41
CA ALA A 833 -18.30 30.61 -26.75
C ALA A 833 -19.31 31.22 -27.75
N ASP A 834 -19.20 30.86 -29.04
CA ASP A 834 -20.03 31.41 -30.12
C ASP A 834 -21.48 30.88 -30.00
N PRO A 835 -22.50 31.75 -29.93
CA PRO A 835 -23.91 31.33 -29.89
C PRO A 835 -24.38 30.53 -31.10
N HIS A 836 -23.68 30.63 -32.24
CA HIS A 836 -24.01 29.91 -33.48
C HIS A 836 -23.17 28.64 -33.70
N ALA A 837 -22.29 28.31 -32.74
CA ALA A 837 -21.49 27.10 -32.78
C ALA A 837 -22.18 25.95 -32.02
N TYR A 838 -22.12 24.77 -32.63
CA TYR A 838 -22.57 23.50 -32.06
C TYR A 838 -21.40 22.54 -32.00
N CYS A 839 -21.32 21.78 -30.92
CA CYS A 839 -20.33 20.74 -30.74
C CYS A 839 -20.97 19.39 -31.02
N ILE A 840 -20.38 18.64 -31.95
CA ILE A 840 -20.71 17.25 -32.21
C ILE A 840 -19.62 16.37 -31.59
N PHE A 841 -20.01 15.34 -30.87
CA PHE A 841 -19.09 14.39 -30.23
C PHE A 841 -19.71 13.00 -30.19
N ARG A 842 -18.87 11.99 -30.02
CA ARG A 842 -19.27 10.58 -30.06
C ARG A 842 -19.02 9.89 -28.74
N ASP A 843 -20.00 9.14 -28.25
CA ASP A 843 -19.78 8.21 -27.15
C ASP A 843 -19.13 6.93 -27.68
N HIS A 844 -17.89 6.67 -27.27
CA HIS A 844 -17.13 5.49 -27.65
C HIS A 844 -17.81 4.17 -27.22
N VAL A 845 -18.57 4.19 -26.11
CA VAL A 845 -19.21 2.97 -25.58
C VAL A 845 -20.45 2.58 -26.38
N THR A 846 -21.33 3.54 -26.66
CA THR A 846 -22.59 3.29 -27.40
C THR A 846 -22.45 3.43 -28.91
N GLY A 847 -21.40 4.12 -29.37
CA GLY A 847 -21.16 4.44 -30.77
C GLY A 847 -21.99 5.59 -31.30
N LEU A 848 -22.86 6.20 -30.49
CA LEU A 848 -23.77 7.29 -30.88
C LEU A 848 -23.07 8.65 -30.89
N GLU A 849 -23.45 9.50 -31.83
CA GLU A 849 -23.11 10.92 -31.90
C GLU A 849 -24.17 11.78 -31.22
N TYR A 850 -23.72 12.87 -30.62
CA TYR A 850 -24.51 13.85 -29.89
C TYR A 850 -24.19 15.24 -30.42
N ILE A 851 -25.17 16.15 -30.42
CA ILE A 851 -24.99 17.55 -30.81
C ILE A 851 -25.52 18.49 -29.73
N HIS A 852 -24.67 19.41 -29.30
CA HIS A 852 -25.00 20.36 -28.23
C HIS A 852 -24.57 21.78 -28.60
N PRO A 853 -25.35 22.83 -28.29
CA PRO A 853 -24.88 24.20 -28.46
C PRO A 853 -23.63 24.46 -27.61
N CYS A 854 -22.58 25.04 -28.18
CA CYS A 854 -21.33 25.29 -27.45
C CYS A 854 -21.58 26.23 -26.27
N ARG A 855 -22.34 27.31 -26.47
CA ARG A 855 -22.71 28.26 -25.41
C ARG A 855 -23.41 27.61 -24.21
N SER A 856 -24.26 26.61 -24.44
CA SER A 856 -24.93 25.90 -23.34
C SER A 856 -23.93 25.10 -22.49
N LEU A 857 -22.88 24.53 -23.08
CA LEU A 857 -21.84 23.81 -22.33
C LEU A 857 -21.00 24.76 -21.46
N TRP A 858 -20.87 26.02 -21.83
CA TRP A 858 -20.25 27.07 -21.01
C TRP A 858 -21.14 27.51 -19.84
N GLU A 859 -22.39 27.86 -20.11
CA GLU A 859 -23.27 28.50 -19.12
C GLU A 859 -24.03 27.50 -18.23
N GLN A 860 -24.47 26.37 -18.79
CA GLN A 860 -25.36 25.40 -18.14
C GLN A 860 -24.71 24.03 -17.91
N GLY A 861 -23.59 23.76 -18.57
CA GLY A 861 -22.92 22.47 -18.58
C GLY A 861 -23.70 21.38 -19.33
N MET A 862 -23.42 20.12 -19.00
CA MET A 862 -24.03 18.96 -19.63
C MET A 862 -24.93 18.20 -18.64
N TYR A 863 -26.21 18.04 -18.99
CA TYR A 863 -27.16 17.21 -18.24
C TYR A 863 -27.01 15.74 -18.62
N MET A 864 -27.05 14.85 -17.62
CA MET A 864 -26.98 13.41 -17.84
C MET A 864 -27.88 12.64 -16.88
N GLU A 865 -28.38 11.50 -17.37
CA GLU A 865 -29.07 10.48 -16.58
C GLU A 865 -28.24 9.20 -16.64
N LEU A 866 -27.87 8.69 -15.47
CA LEU A 866 -26.92 7.59 -15.32
C LEU A 866 -27.57 6.50 -14.48
N GLY A 867 -27.74 5.32 -15.07
CA GLY A 867 -28.19 4.15 -14.33
C GLY A 867 -27.07 3.48 -13.53
N ALA A 868 -27.38 2.31 -12.96
CA ALA A 868 -26.41 1.52 -12.21
C ALA A 868 -25.16 1.20 -13.03
N TYR A 869 -23.97 1.52 -12.48
CA TYR A 869 -22.66 1.32 -13.12
C TYR A 869 -22.52 1.91 -14.53
N LYS A 870 -23.35 2.89 -14.91
CA LYS A 870 -23.34 3.49 -16.25
C LYS A 870 -22.10 4.34 -16.46
N TYR A 871 -21.43 4.17 -17.60
CA TYR A 871 -20.32 5.01 -18.03
C TYR A 871 -20.47 5.45 -19.49
N HIS A 872 -19.85 6.59 -19.80
CA HIS A 872 -19.74 7.19 -21.11
C HIS A 872 -18.31 7.69 -21.33
N VAL A 873 -17.82 7.55 -22.55
CA VAL A 873 -16.51 8.09 -22.95
C VAL A 873 -16.72 8.89 -24.23
N PHE A 874 -17.00 10.18 -24.07
CA PHE A 874 -17.19 11.08 -25.19
C PHE A 874 -15.84 11.46 -25.78
N THR A 875 -15.72 11.34 -27.10
CA THR A 875 -14.52 11.64 -27.89
C THR A 875 -14.94 12.28 -29.22
N ASP A 876 -13.97 12.54 -30.11
CA ASP A 876 -14.21 13.04 -31.47
C ASP A 876 -15.01 14.35 -31.52
N PHE A 877 -14.76 15.23 -30.54
CA PHE A 877 -15.36 16.56 -30.47
C PHE A 877 -14.98 17.41 -31.69
N ARG A 878 -15.98 17.91 -32.40
CA ARG A 878 -15.83 18.84 -33.53
C ARG A 878 -16.86 19.96 -33.44
N GLU A 879 -16.42 21.19 -33.70
CA GLU A 879 -17.30 22.35 -33.74
C GLU A 879 -17.81 22.58 -35.17
N VAL A 880 -19.12 22.78 -35.30
CA VAL A 880 -19.80 23.15 -36.54
C VAL A 880 -20.54 24.46 -36.33
N ARG A 881 -20.66 25.25 -37.39
CA ARG A 881 -21.38 26.53 -37.38
C ARG A 881 -22.67 26.39 -38.18
N ASP A 882 -23.73 27.00 -37.70
CA ASP A 882 -25.01 27.06 -38.42
C ASP A 882 -24.95 28.18 -39.48
N GLU A 883 -24.38 27.87 -40.65
CA GLU A 883 -24.23 28.82 -41.76
C GLU A 883 -25.44 28.72 -42.71
N ALA A 884 -26.48 29.51 -42.40
CA ALA A 884 -27.74 29.70 -43.15
C ALA A 884 -28.70 28.49 -43.18
N GLY A 885 -29.73 28.54 -42.31
CA GLY A 885 -30.90 27.65 -42.35
C GLY A 885 -31.35 27.05 -41.02
N ASP A 886 -30.70 27.39 -39.90
CA ASP A 886 -30.95 26.88 -38.55
C ASP A 886 -31.00 25.33 -38.48
N SER A 887 -30.20 24.65 -39.29
CA SER A 887 -30.32 23.19 -39.47
C SER A 887 -29.80 22.42 -38.26
N TYR A 888 -28.64 22.82 -37.75
CA TYR A 888 -28.06 22.23 -36.54
C TYR A 888 -28.83 22.65 -35.29
N ALA A 889 -29.30 23.90 -35.24
CA ALA A 889 -30.17 24.39 -34.16
C ALA A 889 -31.47 23.56 -34.05
N ARG A 890 -32.17 23.37 -35.17
CA ARG A 890 -33.41 22.57 -35.21
C ARG A 890 -33.15 21.11 -34.88
N LEU A 891 -32.05 20.53 -35.39
CA LEU A 891 -31.70 19.15 -35.08
C LEU A 891 -31.43 18.99 -33.57
N SER A 892 -30.56 19.81 -33.00
CA SER A 892 -30.21 19.77 -31.57
C SER A 892 -31.46 19.92 -30.69
N ALA A 893 -32.36 20.85 -31.02
CA ALA A 893 -33.64 21.00 -30.33
C ALA A 893 -34.56 19.77 -30.47
N SER A 894 -34.60 19.13 -31.65
CA SER A 894 -35.44 17.94 -31.88
C SER A 894 -34.92 16.68 -31.19
N LEU A 895 -33.60 16.56 -31.08
CA LEU A 895 -32.94 15.45 -30.39
C LEU A 895 -33.06 15.61 -28.88
N ASN A 896 -33.01 16.85 -28.38
CA ASN A 896 -33.14 17.19 -26.96
C ASN A 896 -32.17 16.35 -26.09
N GLY A 897 -30.90 16.31 -26.49
CA GLY A 897 -29.85 15.54 -25.83
C GLY A 897 -29.80 14.05 -26.16
N ARG A 898 -30.73 13.51 -26.96
CA ARG A 898 -30.65 12.11 -27.44
C ARG A 898 -29.56 11.95 -28.49
N GLY A 899 -28.78 10.87 -28.37
CA GLY A 899 -27.78 10.49 -29.35
C GLY A 899 -28.39 9.80 -30.57
N VAL A 900 -27.71 9.91 -31.71
CA VAL A 900 -28.06 9.25 -32.98
C VAL A 900 -26.83 8.52 -33.54
N PRO A 901 -26.98 7.51 -34.41
CA PRO A 901 -25.82 6.82 -34.99
C PRO A 901 -24.90 7.73 -35.80
N ASP A 902 -25.46 8.72 -36.50
CA ASP A 902 -24.74 9.67 -37.37
C ASP A 902 -25.53 11.00 -37.45
N ILE A 903 -24.89 12.12 -37.12
CA ILE A 903 -25.53 13.44 -37.13
C ILE A 903 -25.79 13.95 -38.55
N GLU A 904 -24.93 13.63 -39.51
CA GLU A 904 -25.09 14.04 -40.91
C GLU A 904 -26.26 13.31 -41.57
N GLU A 905 -26.48 12.05 -41.23
CA GLU A 905 -27.67 11.30 -41.67
C GLU A 905 -28.95 11.85 -41.01
N ALA A 906 -28.92 12.13 -39.70
CA ALA A 906 -30.05 12.73 -39.00
C ALA A 906 -30.41 14.14 -39.53
N LEU A 907 -29.42 14.94 -39.93
CA LEU A 907 -29.66 16.22 -40.62
C LEU A 907 -30.38 16.01 -41.96
N LYS A 908 -29.92 15.06 -42.78
CA LYS A 908 -30.58 14.74 -44.05
C LYS A 908 -32.02 14.31 -43.84
N GLU A 909 -32.27 13.47 -42.83
CA GLU A 909 -33.63 13.07 -42.47
C GLU A 909 -34.50 14.26 -42.03
N LEU A 910 -33.93 15.21 -41.28
CA LEU A 910 -34.63 16.43 -40.87
C LEU A 910 -34.98 17.32 -42.08
N HIS A 911 -34.07 17.46 -43.05
CA HIS A 911 -34.36 18.17 -44.29
C HIS A 911 -35.41 17.45 -45.14
N LEU A 912 -35.40 16.12 -45.16
CA LEU A 912 -36.37 15.28 -45.86
C LEU A 912 -37.67 15.07 -45.07
N GLN A 913 -37.76 15.53 -43.83
CA GLN A 913 -38.92 15.31 -42.96
C GLN A 913 -40.25 15.79 -43.59
N PRO A 914 -40.33 16.96 -44.25
CA PRO A 914 -41.55 17.37 -44.94
C PRO A 914 -41.94 16.38 -46.05
N LEU A 915 -40.94 15.84 -46.76
CA LEU A 915 -41.14 14.85 -47.83
C LEU A 915 -41.62 13.51 -47.26
N HIS A 916 -41.02 13.05 -46.16
CA HIS A 916 -41.43 11.84 -45.46
C HIS A 916 -42.85 11.96 -44.89
N GLN A 917 -43.20 13.12 -44.32
CA GLN A 917 -44.57 13.39 -43.85
C GLN A 917 -45.58 13.38 -44.99
N ALA A 918 -45.25 14.00 -46.13
CA ALA A 918 -46.12 13.96 -47.30
C ALA A 918 -46.27 12.54 -47.85
N LEU A 919 -45.20 11.74 -47.88
CA LEU A 919 -45.24 10.34 -48.28
C LEU A 919 -46.06 9.48 -47.31
N HIS A 920 -45.90 9.68 -46.00
CA HIS A 920 -46.69 8.99 -44.98
C HIS A 920 -48.17 9.38 -45.05
N GLY A 921 -48.47 10.64 -45.40
CA GLY A 921 -49.82 11.10 -45.75
C GLY A 921 -50.40 10.36 -46.96
N CYS A 922 -49.58 10.10 -47.99
CA CYS A 922 -49.96 9.31 -49.16
C CYS A 922 -50.16 7.82 -48.83
N LEU A 923 -49.50 7.27 -47.81
CA LEU A 923 -49.46 5.85 -47.47
C LEU A 923 -50.14 5.53 -46.13
N ASN A 924 -51.28 6.17 -45.83
CA ASN A 924 -51.93 5.95 -44.55
C ASN A 924 -52.42 4.49 -44.39
N THR A 925 -52.35 3.97 -43.17
CA THR A 925 -52.67 2.57 -42.80
C THR A 925 -54.12 2.16 -43.14
N ARG A 926 -55.06 3.11 -43.13
CA ARG A 926 -56.45 2.88 -43.53
C ARG A 926 -56.56 2.63 -45.03
N MET A 927 -55.84 3.42 -45.83
CA MET A 927 -55.80 3.31 -47.29
C MET A 927 -55.14 2.00 -47.72
N VAL A 928 -53.98 1.66 -47.16
CA VAL A 928 -53.28 0.39 -47.46
C VAL A 928 -54.06 -0.82 -46.95
N GLY A 929 -54.62 -0.75 -45.74
CA GLY A 929 -55.43 -1.83 -45.16
C GLY A 929 -56.75 -2.07 -45.89
N GLU A 930 -57.42 -1.02 -46.37
CA GLU A 930 -58.62 -1.16 -47.21
C GLU A 930 -58.27 -1.62 -48.63
N PHE A 931 -57.14 -1.19 -49.21
CA PHE A 931 -56.66 -1.66 -50.50
C PHE A 931 -56.34 -3.17 -50.46
N LEU A 932 -55.65 -3.64 -49.41
CA LEU A 932 -55.38 -5.05 -49.18
C LEU A 932 -56.67 -5.86 -48.95
N ARG A 933 -57.65 -5.31 -48.18
CA ARG A 933 -58.96 -5.95 -47.97
C ARG A 933 -59.77 -6.06 -49.26
N ARG A 934 -59.75 -5.04 -50.12
CA ARG A 934 -60.44 -5.06 -51.43
C ARG A 934 -59.75 -5.98 -52.43
N TRP A 935 -58.41 -5.98 -52.44
CA TRP A 935 -57.64 -6.93 -53.26
C TRP A 935 -57.94 -8.38 -52.88
N GLN A 936 -58.06 -8.67 -51.58
CA GLN A 936 -58.47 -10.00 -51.09
C GLN A 936 -59.94 -10.34 -51.41
N ARG A 937 -60.85 -9.35 -51.48
CA ARG A 937 -62.29 -9.55 -51.73
C ARG A 937 -62.71 -9.48 -53.20
N ARG A 938 -61.84 -9.03 -54.12
CA ARG A 938 -62.14 -8.80 -55.56
C ARG A 938 -63.42 -7.97 -55.79
N GLU A 939 -63.66 -6.96 -54.96
CA GLU A 939 -64.79 -6.04 -55.14
C GLU A 939 -64.54 -5.10 -56.34
N GLU A 940 -65.53 -4.88 -57.20
CA GLU A 940 -65.49 -3.86 -58.27
C GLU A 940 -65.45 -2.46 -57.66
N VAL A 941 -64.59 -1.61 -58.21
CA VAL A 941 -64.42 -0.22 -57.76
C VAL A 941 -65.55 0.63 -58.36
N ASP A 942 -66.24 1.40 -57.52
CA ASP A 942 -67.25 2.36 -57.95
C ASP A 942 -66.57 3.67 -58.37
N ALA A 943 -66.90 4.19 -59.56
CA ALA A 943 -66.27 5.38 -60.16
C ALA A 943 -66.47 6.67 -59.35
N ALA A 944 -67.45 6.68 -58.43
CA ALA A 944 -67.81 7.82 -57.59
C ALA A 944 -67.02 7.89 -56.27
N ASP A 945 -66.04 7.03 -56.07
CA ASP A 945 -65.24 6.94 -54.86
C ASP A 945 -64.20 8.09 -54.83
N GLY A 946 -64.50 9.20 -54.14
CA GLY A 946 -63.67 10.42 -54.02
C GLY A 946 -62.24 10.22 -53.46
N ARG A 947 -61.82 8.98 -53.24
CA ARG A 947 -60.50 8.55 -52.75
C ARG A 947 -59.40 8.66 -53.81
N ALA A 948 -59.75 8.62 -55.11
CA ALA A 948 -58.79 8.94 -56.17
C ALA A 948 -58.36 10.42 -56.09
N GLU A 949 -59.28 11.31 -55.72
CA GLU A 949 -58.99 12.74 -55.50
C GLU A 949 -58.16 12.95 -54.23
N GLU A 950 -58.38 12.16 -53.17
CA GLU A 950 -57.51 12.16 -51.97
C GLU A 950 -56.07 11.71 -52.28
N LEU A 951 -55.91 10.62 -53.04
CA LEU A 951 -54.59 10.13 -53.45
C LEU A 951 -53.87 11.13 -54.37
N GLU A 952 -54.61 11.73 -55.30
CA GLU A 952 -54.08 12.73 -56.22
C GLU A 952 -53.69 14.02 -55.49
N ALA A 953 -54.51 14.49 -54.54
CA ALA A 953 -54.19 15.61 -53.67
C ALA A 953 -52.94 15.32 -52.83
N ALA A 954 -52.80 14.11 -52.28
CA ALA A 954 -51.63 13.68 -51.53
C ALA A 954 -50.36 13.62 -52.40
N CYS A 955 -50.45 13.08 -53.62
CA CYS A 955 -49.32 13.04 -54.57
C CYS A 955 -48.89 14.44 -55.03
N ARG A 956 -49.85 15.37 -55.23
CA ARG A 956 -49.56 16.78 -55.52
C ARG A 956 -48.87 17.46 -54.34
N ALA A 957 -49.35 17.22 -53.12
CA ALA A 957 -48.72 17.75 -51.91
C ALA A 957 -47.28 17.24 -51.73
N PHE A 958 -47.05 15.93 -51.93
CA PHE A 958 -45.71 15.34 -51.94
C PHE A 958 -44.80 16.00 -52.99
N SER A 959 -45.30 16.21 -54.19
CA SER A 959 -44.50 16.78 -55.29
C SER A 959 -44.23 18.27 -55.11
N GLN A 960 -45.16 19.03 -54.52
CA GLN A 960 -44.94 20.43 -54.14
C GLN A 960 -43.85 20.54 -53.07
N VAL A 961 -43.88 19.66 -52.06
CA VAL A 961 -42.84 19.60 -51.02
C VAL A 961 -41.50 19.19 -51.62
N ALA A 962 -41.46 18.20 -52.51
CA ALA A 962 -40.24 17.76 -53.20
C ALA A 962 -39.64 18.88 -54.10
N ALA A 963 -40.50 19.66 -54.78
CA ALA A 963 -40.07 20.82 -55.56
C ALA A 963 -39.52 21.95 -54.66
N GLY A 964 -40.07 22.12 -53.46
CA GLY A 964 -39.59 23.09 -52.48
C GLY A 964 -38.18 22.80 -51.93
N LEU A 965 -37.80 21.52 -51.88
CA LEU A 965 -36.53 21.03 -51.32
C LEU A 965 -35.39 20.91 -52.35
N THR A 966 -35.60 21.31 -53.61
CA THR A 966 -34.63 21.11 -54.70
C THR A 966 -34.36 22.39 -55.51
N GLY A 967 -33.18 22.49 -56.13
CA GLY A 967 -32.80 23.63 -56.98
C GLY A 967 -33.66 23.78 -58.24
N GLU A 968 -33.63 24.96 -58.89
CA GLU A 968 -34.53 25.33 -60.01
C GLU A 968 -34.58 24.31 -61.15
N ALA A 969 -33.45 23.69 -61.51
CA ALA A 969 -33.39 22.67 -62.57
C ALA A 969 -34.11 21.35 -62.21
N THR A 970 -34.28 21.05 -60.94
CA THR A 970 -34.94 19.83 -60.45
C THR A 970 -36.44 20.05 -60.25
N LYS A 971 -36.87 21.28 -59.96
CA LYS A 971 -38.28 21.68 -59.87
C LYS A 971 -39.06 21.36 -61.14
N GLU A 972 -38.49 21.61 -62.32
CA GLU A 972 -39.11 21.33 -63.62
C GLU A 972 -39.30 19.82 -63.88
N LYS A 973 -38.32 18.99 -63.48
CA LYS A 973 -38.40 17.53 -63.60
C LYS A 973 -39.41 16.93 -62.62
N ILE A 974 -39.43 17.39 -61.37
CA ILE A 974 -40.37 16.93 -60.35
C ILE A 974 -41.80 17.35 -60.72
N ALA A 975 -42.01 18.57 -61.22
CA ALA A 975 -43.30 19.01 -61.75
C ALA A 975 -43.77 18.14 -62.92
N ARG A 976 -42.88 17.79 -63.86
CA ARG A 976 -43.20 16.85 -64.96
C ARG A 976 -43.55 15.46 -64.47
N VAL A 977 -42.79 14.90 -63.52
CA VAL A 977 -43.07 13.56 -62.96
C VAL A 977 -44.38 13.57 -62.18
N SER A 978 -44.67 14.61 -61.40
CA SER A 978 -45.93 14.78 -60.68
C SER A 978 -47.13 14.88 -61.63
N ASP A 979 -46.97 15.61 -62.73
CA ASP A 979 -48.00 15.74 -63.76
C ASP A 979 -48.20 14.43 -64.54
N GLN A 980 -47.12 13.66 -64.75
CA GLN A 980 -47.16 12.32 -65.34
C GLN A 980 -47.80 11.29 -64.38
N MET A 981 -47.55 11.39 -63.07
CA MET A 981 -48.17 10.55 -62.04
C MET A 981 -49.66 10.87 -61.90
N GLY A 982 -50.03 12.15 -61.87
CA GLY A 982 -51.43 12.61 -61.93
C GLY A 982 -52.15 12.10 -63.18
N ARG A 983 -51.50 12.21 -64.36
CA ARG A 983 -52.02 11.65 -65.61
C ARG A 983 -52.13 10.13 -65.60
N ARG A 984 -51.23 9.40 -64.93
CA ARG A 984 -51.31 7.94 -64.78
C ARG A 984 -52.40 7.50 -63.81
N VAL A 985 -52.62 8.24 -62.72
CA VAL A 985 -53.74 8.02 -61.80
C VAL A 985 -55.07 8.34 -62.49
N GLU A 986 -55.15 9.40 -63.29
CA GLU A 986 -56.33 9.69 -64.10
C GLU A 986 -56.52 8.69 -65.25
N ALA A 987 -55.44 8.19 -65.86
CA ALA A 987 -55.50 7.09 -66.81
C ALA A 987 -55.99 5.80 -66.15
N ALA A 988 -55.56 5.48 -64.92
CA ALA A 988 -56.07 4.38 -64.11
C ALA A 988 -57.55 4.58 -63.73
N ARG A 989 -57.97 5.82 -63.45
CA ARG A 989 -59.37 6.24 -63.23
C ARG A 989 -60.23 6.05 -64.49
N ARG A 990 -59.65 6.24 -65.68
CA ARG A 990 -60.30 6.00 -66.99
C ARG A 990 -60.23 4.53 -67.43
N LEU A 991 -59.22 3.79 -66.95
CA LEU A 991 -59.02 2.35 -67.08
C LEU A 991 -59.75 1.58 -65.98
N GLU A 992 -61.00 1.94 -65.70
CA GLU A 992 -61.89 0.98 -65.07
C GLU A 992 -62.01 -0.24 -65.99
N GLY A 993 -61.47 -1.37 -65.54
CA GLY A 993 -61.56 -2.67 -66.20
C GLY A 993 -62.99 -3.08 -66.58
N ALA A 994 -64.00 -2.43 -65.99
CA ALA A 994 -65.41 -2.61 -66.29
C ALA A 994 -65.84 -2.12 -67.70
N ARG A 995 -65.15 -1.16 -68.35
CA ARG A 995 -65.54 -0.68 -69.69
C ARG A 995 -64.95 -1.49 -70.84
N LEU A 996 -63.73 -2.02 -70.69
CA LEU A 996 -63.06 -2.78 -71.74
C LEU A 996 -63.67 -4.18 -71.93
N GLN A 997 -64.11 -4.83 -70.84
CA GLN A 997 -64.91 -6.06 -70.93
C GLN A 997 -66.35 -5.82 -71.43
N LYS A 998 -66.92 -4.62 -71.23
CA LYS A 998 -68.24 -4.27 -71.78
C LYS A 998 -68.25 -4.10 -73.30
N HIS A 999 -67.14 -3.67 -73.90
CA HIS A 999 -67.01 -3.50 -75.36
C HIS A 999 -66.25 -4.65 -76.04
N PHE A 1000 -65.40 -5.36 -75.30
CA PHE A 1000 -64.64 -6.53 -75.76
C PHE A 1000 -64.69 -7.64 -74.69
N PRO A 1001 -65.79 -8.39 -74.61
CA PRO A 1001 -66.07 -9.35 -73.52
C PRO A 1001 -65.20 -10.61 -73.54
N LEU A 1002 -64.34 -10.79 -74.54
CA LEU A 1002 -63.48 -11.96 -74.70
C LEU A 1002 -62.01 -11.56 -74.51
N PRO A 1003 -61.41 -11.86 -73.34
CA PRO A 1003 -60.04 -11.46 -72.98
C PRO A 1003 -58.93 -12.04 -73.88
N ARG A 1004 -59.26 -13.07 -74.67
CA ARG A 1004 -58.34 -13.69 -75.63
C ARG A 1004 -58.55 -13.23 -77.07
N SER A 1005 -59.50 -12.32 -77.31
CA SER A 1005 -59.77 -11.82 -78.66
C SER A 1005 -58.64 -10.91 -79.14
N ARG A 1006 -58.42 -10.90 -80.46
CA ARG A 1006 -57.39 -10.07 -81.11
C ARG A 1006 -57.64 -8.58 -80.87
N ASN A 1007 -58.91 -8.17 -80.75
CA ASN A 1007 -59.31 -6.78 -80.49
C ASN A 1007 -59.05 -6.36 -79.04
N TYR A 1008 -59.26 -7.26 -78.07
CA TYR A 1008 -58.90 -6.99 -76.67
C TYR A 1008 -57.38 -6.87 -76.50
N ARG A 1009 -56.61 -7.73 -77.17
CA ARG A 1009 -55.14 -7.61 -77.21
C ARG A 1009 -54.68 -6.34 -77.91
N ALA A 1010 -55.26 -5.96 -79.05
CA ALA A 1010 -54.91 -4.73 -79.74
C ALA A 1010 -55.25 -3.48 -78.93
N ALA A 1011 -56.38 -3.47 -78.20
CA ALA A 1011 -56.74 -2.39 -77.28
C ALA A 1011 -55.78 -2.32 -76.09
N LEU A 1012 -55.35 -3.47 -75.55
CA LEU A 1012 -54.30 -3.52 -74.52
C LEU A 1012 -52.96 -3.02 -75.05
N THR A 1013 -52.54 -3.42 -76.26
CA THR A 1013 -51.28 -2.94 -76.88
C THR A 1013 -51.33 -1.44 -77.19
N PHE A 1014 -52.46 -0.92 -77.68
CA PHE A 1014 -52.66 0.52 -77.88
C PHE A 1014 -52.59 1.30 -76.55
N LEU A 1015 -53.17 0.75 -75.48
CA LEU A 1015 -53.07 1.33 -74.14
C LEU A 1015 -51.64 1.26 -73.58
N ASP A 1016 -50.93 0.16 -73.85
CA ASP A 1016 -49.54 -0.02 -73.44
C ASP A 1016 -48.62 0.99 -74.17
N ASP A 1017 -48.84 1.19 -75.47
CA ASP A 1017 -48.14 2.19 -76.29
C ASP A 1017 -48.44 3.63 -75.82
N VAL A 1018 -49.68 3.94 -75.46
CA VAL A 1018 -50.07 5.27 -74.93
C VAL A 1018 -49.52 5.51 -73.51
N LEU A 1019 -49.34 4.46 -72.69
CA LEU A 1019 -48.76 4.56 -71.35
C LEU A 1019 -47.22 4.59 -71.35
N HIS A 1020 -46.59 4.15 -72.45
CA HIS A 1020 -45.14 4.05 -72.65
C HIS A 1020 -44.54 5.11 -73.59
N ASP A 1021 -45.33 5.99 -74.20
CA ASP A 1021 -44.77 7.09 -75.00
C ASP A 1021 -44.04 8.10 -74.10
N ARG A 1022 -42.78 8.40 -74.46
CA ARG A 1022 -41.70 8.94 -73.61
C ARG A 1022 -41.94 10.32 -72.98
#